data_AF-A0A7K0HML8-F1
#
_entry.id   AF-A0A7K0HML8-F1
#
_cell.length_a   1.000
_cell.length_b   1.000
_cell.length_c   1.000
_cell.angle_alpha   90.00
_cell.angle_beta   90.00
_cell.angle_gamma   90.00
#
_symmetry.space_group_name_H-M   'P 1'
#
loop_
_entity.id
_entity.type
_entity.pdbx_description
1 polymer ?
#
loop_
_entity_poly.entity_id
_entity_poly.type
_entity_poly.pdbx_seq_one_letter_code
_entity_poly.pdbx_strand_id
1 'polypeptide(L)'
;MAENVKVWEEDILLPTYGIGKAEKNPMFLEKRVYQGSSGVVYPYAVVEKIEDTCENKSYHAVWMENEYIKVMILPELGGRVQMAYDKIKKRHFIYYNQVIKPALVGLTGPWISGGIEFNWPQHHRPSTFLPIDFTIERCADGSAIVWVSERERMFHQKGMAGFTLRPGRAVLEIQGKLYNPTPIPQTFLWWANPAVAVNDAYQSVFPADVNAVFDHGKRDVSRYPIATGTYYKMDYSAGVDISRYKNIPVPTSYMAIRSSYNFVGGYENDTRAGVLHVANHHISPGKKQWTWGNGDFGQAWDRNLTDSDGPYIELMTGVYTDNQPDFTWLQPYEEKTFTQYFMPYRELGVVKNASSELLMNIEPEGKGALLRIFATSAQKDLHIVVERSGEICLDMTGDVTPENIFEVFVPVDSLTDVKVRISNDKGKQMLAWEPEPDVIKEVPEPAKAALDPADVRTTEQLYLTGLHLEQYRHATYSATDYYQEAIRRDPIDVRNNNAMGLWLIRKGQFAKAEPYLRQAVKTLTERNPNPYDGEPLYNLGLSLKYQGKTEEAYDFFYKACWNAAWQDAGYYSLAQLSVARGDWEEALYEIDKSLVRNWHNLRGRHLKATILRHLGRKEDALSLIEESLRMDRFNFGCGFEKFLLTGNDADWQTLVSLMRPEAHNYEELALDYASAGCWEEALDVVDKVICMNVLGQTMLHYYKSWFLICLDRKEEALAAIREAERQTPDCCFPNALEAILALQAVIDFAEETPKALYYLGNLWYDKRQYPEAIAAWETSMKQDATFPTVLRNLSLAYFNKLGKEEEAVRLLEKAFALDTTDARILMELDQLYKRLNRPHTERLAFLDKYKDVAFSRDDLYLEYLTLLNQLGRYEEAIHMIDDRQFHPWEGGEGKVPAQYQLARVELVKRLLAEEKYTEALSLIEECFVYPHNLGEGKLYGAQENDFNYYKACALRGVGKKAEAESLFLEASVGNSQPAAAVYYNDQKPDKIFYQGLALRELGREEEARSRFNNLISYGEKHLYDVFKMDYFAVSLPDLQIWEDDMNKKNRIHCNYLMALGHLGLGNEEKAMRYFNAAAEMDNNHQGVQIHRSQINNPLVKRRGSKT
;
A
#
# COMPACT_ATOMS: atom_id res chain seq x y z
N MET A 1 32.46 26.11 19.47
CA MET A 1 33.00 24.76 19.14
C MET A 1 31.79 23.89 18.87
N ALA A 2 31.76 23.19 17.74
CA ALA A 2 30.65 22.28 17.45
C ALA A 2 30.66 21.14 18.48
N GLU A 3 29.51 20.82 19.07
CA GLU A 3 29.36 19.68 19.97
C GLU A 3 29.18 18.40 19.15
N ASN A 4 29.77 17.30 19.60
CA ASN A 4 29.51 15.99 19.01
C ASN A 4 28.00 15.68 19.08
N VAL A 5 27.49 14.98 18.07
CA VAL A 5 26.08 14.56 18.05
C VAL A 5 25.81 13.61 19.23
N LYS A 6 24.77 13.93 19.98
CA LYS A 6 24.29 13.10 21.09
C LYS A 6 23.34 12.05 20.50
N VAL A 7 23.56 10.80 20.89
CA VAL A 7 22.66 9.68 20.58
C VAL A 7 22.50 8.84 21.83
N TRP A 8 21.25 8.57 22.20
CA TRP A 8 20.88 7.76 23.36
C TRP A 8 19.58 7.02 23.10
N GLU A 9 19.36 5.97 23.88
CA GLU A 9 18.15 5.16 23.90
C GLU A 9 17.36 5.50 25.16
N GLU A 10 16.03 5.58 25.05
CA GLU A 10 15.14 5.91 26.16
C GLU A 10 13.77 5.24 25.96
N ASP A 11 13.27 4.58 27.00
CA ASP A 11 11.89 4.12 27.02
C ASP A 11 10.98 5.31 27.35
N ILE A 12 10.11 5.66 26.41
CA ILE A 12 9.16 6.76 26.54
C ILE A 12 7.74 6.24 26.67
N LEU A 13 6.89 6.96 27.41
CA LEU A 13 5.47 6.67 27.49
C LEU A 13 4.70 7.55 26.50
N LEU A 14 3.95 6.90 25.60
CA LEU A 14 3.04 7.58 24.69
C LEU A 14 1.60 7.09 24.93
N PRO A 15 0.60 7.99 25.01
CA PRO A 15 -0.80 7.63 24.88
C PRO A 15 -1.01 6.81 23.61
N THR A 16 -1.63 5.64 23.72
CA THR A 16 -1.75 4.68 22.65
C THR A 16 -3.11 4.02 22.66
N TYR A 17 -3.77 4.03 21.51
CA TYR A 17 -4.88 3.16 21.21
C TYR A 17 -4.32 1.86 20.66
N GLY A 18 -4.60 0.73 21.33
CA GLY A 18 -4.07 -0.56 20.93
C GLY A 18 -4.67 -1.08 19.62
N ILE A 19 -4.14 -2.21 19.17
CA ILE A 19 -4.65 -2.94 18.01
C ILE A 19 -5.11 -4.32 18.46
N GLY A 20 -6.12 -4.86 17.77
CA GLY A 20 -6.62 -6.20 18.03
C GLY A 20 -5.60 -7.29 17.71
N LYS A 21 -5.99 -8.53 18.00
CA LYS A 21 -5.18 -9.70 17.63
C LYS A 21 -5.13 -9.84 16.11
N ALA A 22 -3.97 -10.23 15.59
CA ALA A 22 -3.80 -10.56 14.19
C ALA A 22 -4.59 -11.83 13.82
N GLU A 23 -5.08 -11.88 12.59
CA GLU A 23 -5.82 -13.03 12.07
C GLU A 23 -4.93 -14.26 12.00
N LYS A 24 -5.35 -15.32 12.72
CA LYS A 24 -4.61 -16.59 12.78
C LYS A 24 -4.55 -17.31 11.42
N ASN A 25 -5.55 -17.08 10.56
CA ASN A 25 -5.71 -17.71 9.26
C ASN A 25 -5.14 -16.83 8.13
N PRO A 26 -4.58 -17.41 7.05
CA PRO A 26 -4.08 -16.64 5.92
C PRO A 26 -5.21 -15.97 5.13
N MET A 27 -4.93 -14.78 4.59
CA MET A 27 -5.85 -14.03 3.72
C MET A 27 -5.36 -13.99 2.28
N PHE A 28 -6.07 -14.68 1.38
CA PHE A 28 -5.75 -14.75 -0.05
C PHE A 28 -6.51 -13.69 -0.86
N LEU A 29 -6.08 -12.43 -0.74
CA LEU A 29 -6.73 -11.26 -1.34
C LEU A 29 -6.29 -10.99 -2.78
N GLU A 30 -6.49 -11.96 -3.69
CA GLU A 30 -5.91 -11.94 -5.04
C GLU A 30 -6.37 -10.78 -5.95
N LYS A 31 -7.56 -10.25 -5.69
CA LYS A 31 -8.22 -9.20 -6.48
C LYS A 31 -8.32 -7.86 -5.75
N ARG A 32 -7.78 -7.75 -4.53
CA ARG A 32 -7.77 -6.48 -3.77
C ARG A 32 -6.89 -5.48 -4.52
N VAL A 33 -7.44 -4.31 -4.78
CA VAL A 33 -6.69 -3.18 -5.34
C VAL A 33 -6.35 -2.23 -4.21
N TYR A 34 -5.07 -1.95 -4.03
CA TYR A 34 -4.54 -1.11 -2.96
C TYR A 34 -3.57 -0.09 -3.56
N GLN A 35 -3.92 1.19 -3.49
CA GLN A 35 -3.14 2.30 -4.04
C GLN A 35 -2.74 2.09 -5.52
N GLY A 36 -3.64 1.53 -6.33
CA GLY A 36 -3.44 1.22 -7.75
C GLY A 36 -2.61 -0.04 -8.04
N SER A 37 -2.16 -0.75 -7.02
CA SER A 37 -1.37 -1.99 -7.10
C SER A 37 -2.11 -3.16 -6.47
N SER A 38 -1.55 -4.37 -6.57
CA SER A 38 -2.01 -5.55 -5.82
C SER A 38 -2.01 -5.30 -4.31
N GLY A 39 -3.16 -5.51 -3.67
CA GLY A 39 -3.35 -5.46 -2.21
C GLY A 39 -3.21 -6.82 -1.52
N VAL A 40 -2.46 -7.75 -2.10
CA VAL A 40 -2.14 -9.04 -1.46
C VAL A 40 -1.38 -8.78 -0.16
N VAL A 41 -1.77 -9.50 0.88
CA VAL A 41 -1.21 -9.37 2.24
C VAL A 41 -0.38 -10.57 2.65
N TYR A 42 -0.58 -11.75 2.03
CA TYR A 42 0.24 -12.94 2.29
C TYR A 42 1.73 -12.61 2.00
N PRO A 43 2.68 -12.92 2.90
CA PRO A 43 2.60 -13.79 4.08
C PRO A 43 2.36 -13.08 5.43
N TYR A 44 1.84 -11.86 5.45
CA TYR A 44 1.53 -11.16 6.70
C TYR A 44 0.14 -11.53 7.24
N ALA A 45 0.06 -11.59 8.57
CA ALA A 45 -1.22 -11.59 9.27
C ALA A 45 -1.83 -10.19 9.24
N VAL A 46 -3.14 -10.12 9.06
CA VAL A 46 -3.90 -8.86 9.01
C VAL A 46 -4.48 -8.61 10.40
N VAL A 47 -4.53 -7.34 10.81
CA VAL A 47 -5.23 -6.92 12.02
C VAL A 47 -6.42 -6.07 11.60
N GLU A 48 -7.61 -6.44 12.05
CA GLU A 48 -8.88 -5.86 11.57
C GLU A 48 -9.66 -5.14 12.67
N LYS A 49 -9.01 -4.85 13.79
CA LYS A 49 -9.61 -4.16 14.95
C LYS A 49 -8.64 -3.16 15.55
N ILE A 50 -9.16 -1.99 15.90
CA ILE A 50 -8.51 -0.99 16.75
C ILE A 50 -9.21 -1.01 18.12
N GLU A 51 -8.47 -0.79 19.18
CA GLU A 51 -9.03 -0.71 20.54
C GLU A 51 -9.56 0.70 20.84
N ASP A 52 -10.71 0.79 21.53
CA ASP A 52 -11.37 2.06 21.86
C ASP A 52 -10.67 2.85 22.97
N THR A 53 -9.83 2.18 23.77
CA THR A 53 -9.24 2.74 24.99
C THR A 53 -7.82 3.18 24.75
N CYS A 54 -7.54 4.43 25.12
CA CYS A 54 -6.19 4.96 25.15
C CYS A 54 -5.51 4.59 26.48
N GLU A 55 -4.33 4.01 26.40
CA GLU A 55 -3.47 3.69 27.54
C GLU A 55 -2.05 4.22 27.32
N ASN A 56 -1.32 4.52 28.39
CA ASN A 56 0.09 4.87 28.27
C ASN A 56 0.91 3.60 27.99
N LYS A 57 1.48 3.50 26.80
CA LYS A 57 2.35 2.41 26.39
C LYS A 57 3.80 2.87 26.35
N SER A 58 4.69 2.00 26.83
CA SER A 58 6.14 2.20 26.72
C SER A 58 6.61 1.86 25.31
N TYR A 59 7.43 2.72 24.73
CA TYR A 59 8.11 2.52 23.45
C TYR A 59 9.59 2.77 23.60
N HIS A 60 10.41 1.90 23.00
CA HIS A 60 11.85 2.11 22.94
C HIS A 60 12.20 3.14 21.86
N ALA A 61 12.65 4.33 22.28
CA ALA A 61 13.00 5.42 21.38
C ALA A 61 14.51 5.60 21.24
N VAL A 62 14.96 5.86 20.01
CA VAL A 62 16.34 6.25 19.72
C VAL A 62 16.37 7.74 19.39
N TRP A 63 17.10 8.50 20.19
CA TRP A 63 17.20 9.94 20.07
C TRP A 63 18.49 10.36 19.39
N MET A 64 18.42 11.41 18.58
CA MET A 64 19.58 12.10 18.02
C MET A 64 19.46 13.60 18.23
N GLU A 65 20.54 14.26 18.62
CA GLU A 65 20.52 15.71 18.85
C GLU A 65 21.86 16.37 18.49
N ASN A 66 21.79 17.51 17.79
CA ASN A 66 22.91 18.45 17.62
C ASN A 66 22.51 19.87 18.07
N GLU A 67 23.27 20.90 17.70
CA GLU A 67 23.03 22.29 18.10
C GLU A 67 21.69 22.83 17.62
N TYR A 68 21.18 22.33 16.48
CA TYR A 68 20.05 22.91 15.76
C TYR A 68 18.80 22.03 15.74
N ILE A 69 18.96 20.71 15.68
CA ILE A 69 17.83 19.79 15.55
C ILE A 69 17.90 18.63 16.54
N LYS A 70 16.71 18.19 16.97
CA LYS A 70 16.47 17.00 17.80
C LYS A 70 15.50 16.08 17.10
N VAL A 71 15.83 14.79 17.01
CA VAL A 71 15.09 13.77 16.25
C VAL A 71 14.80 12.57 17.15
N MET A 72 13.60 12.03 17.04
CA MET A 72 13.15 10.81 17.71
C MET A 72 12.79 9.75 16.67
N ILE A 73 13.40 8.58 16.77
CA ILE A 73 13.15 7.42 15.92
C ILE A 73 12.51 6.33 16.78
N LEU A 74 11.48 5.66 16.25
CA LEU A 74 10.79 4.56 16.94
C LEU A 74 10.98 3.24 16.18
N PRO A 75 12.03 2.45 16.48
CA PRO A 75 12.24 1.13 15.88
C PRO A 75 11.03 0.21 16.00
N GLU A 76 10.27 0.29 17.10
CA GLU A 76 9.07 -0.51 17.34
C GLU A 76 7.88 -0.20 16.42
N LEU A 77 7.89 0.95 15.73
CA LEU A 77 6.84 1.39 14.80
C LEU A 77 7.42 1.58 13.40
N GLY A 78 8.00 0.50 12.86
CA GLY A 78 8.64 0.50 11.54
C GLY A 78 9.95 1.30 11.47
N GLY A 79 10.50 1.79 12.59
CA GLY A 79 11.68 2.67 12.59
C GLY A 79 11.44 4.00 11.89
N ARG A 80 10.21 4.51 11.97
CA ARG A 80 9.87 5.86 11.50
C ARG A 80 10.60 6.93 12.30
N VAL A 81 10.74 8.11 11.69
CA VAL A 81 11.03 9.33 12.45
C VAL A 81 9.71 9.79 13.07
N GLN A 82 9.54 9.63 14.38
CA GLN A 82 8.29 10.04 15.05
C GLN A 82 8.23 11.56 15.24
N MET A 83 9.38 12.21 15.41
CA MET A 83 9.45 13.64 15.66
C MET A 83 10.77 14.22 15.16
N ALA A 84 10.72 15.42 14.59
CA ALA A 84 11.91 16.25 14.36
C ALA A 84 11.64 17.72 14.73
N TYR A 85 12.50 18.28 15.58
CA TYR A 85 12.34 19.58 16.21
C TYR A 85 13.46 20.54 15.82
N ASP A 86 13.09 21.76 15.43
CA ASP A 86 13.97 22.89 15.21
C ASP A 86 14.17 23.64 16.53
N LYS A 87 15.40 23.60 17.05
CA LYS A 87 15.79 24.24 18.32
C LYS A 87 15.91 25.77 18.20
N ILE A 88 16.09 26.31 16.99
CA ILE A 88 16.17 27.76 16.76
C ILE A 88 14.78 28.36 16.79
N LYS A 89 13.87 27.90 15.93
CA LYS A 89 12.49 28.41 15.87
C LYS A 89 11.58 27.84 16.96
N LYS A 90 12.04 26.80 17.67
CA LYS A 90 11.34 26.11 18.77
C LYS A 90 10.03 25.48 18.33
N ARG A 91 10.07 24.73 17.22
CA ARG A 91 8.90 24.07 16.64
C ARG A 91 9.23 22.68 16.10
N HIS A 92 8.21 21.85 15.99
CA HIS A 92 8.30 20.64 15.17
C HIS A 92 8.23 21.02 13.69
N PHE A 93 9.22 20.61 12.90
CA PHE A 93 9.20 20.79 11.44
C PHE A 93 8.74 19.53 10.71
N ILE A 94 8.71 18.41 11.41
CA ILE A 94 7.96 17.20 11.07
C ILE A 94 6.85 17.06 12.10
N TYR A 95 5.61 16.83 11.65
CA TYR A 95 4.43 16.73 12.50
C TYR A 95 4.63 15.66 13.58
N TYR A 96 4.57 16.08 14.85
CA TYR A 96 4.68 15.19 15.99
C TYR A 96 3.29 14.88 16.51
N ASN A 97 2.77 13.71 16.16
CA ASN A 97 1.58 13.17 16.80
C ASN A 97 1.97 12.64 18.20
N GLN A 98 1.40 13.23 19.23
CA GLN A 98 1.69 12.89 20.62
C GLN A 98 0.92 11.65 21.11
N VAL A 99 -0.03 11.16 20.30
CA VAL A 99 -0.76 9.92 20.52
C VAL A 99 -0.47 8.92 19.40
N ILE A 100 -0.28 7.64 19.75
CA ILE A 100 -0.27 6.54 18.79
C ILE A 100 -1.71 6.07 18.61
N LYS A 101 -2.39 6.61 17.59
CA LYS A 101 -3.80 6.31 17.30
C LYS A 101 -3.92 5.66 15.91
N PRO A 102 -3.90 4.32 15.84
CA PRO A 102 -3.95 3.62 14.56
C PRO A 102 -5.35 3.64 13.95
N ALA A 103 -5.39 3.65 12.61
CA ALA A 103 -6.59 3.39 11.81
C ALA A 103 -6.33 2.20 10.86
N LEU A 104 -7.40 1.58 10.37
CA LEU A 104 -7.34 0.43 9.45
C LEU A 104 -7.10 0.88 8.00
N VAL A 105 -5.99 1.59 7.77
CA VAL A 105 -5.56 2.16 6.47
C VAL A 105 -4.37 1.40 5.87
N GLY A 106 -3.51 0.82 6.71
CA GLY A 106 -2.31 0.11 6.28
C GLY A 106 -2.63 -1.17 5.50
N LEU A 107 -1.67 -1.67 4.72
CA LEU A 107 -1.86 -2.87 3.90
C LEU A 107 -2.31 -4.09 4.75
N THR A 108 -1.76 -4.22 5.96
CA THR A 108 -2.07 -5.24 6.97
C THR A 108 -3.06 -4.75 8.05
N GLY A 109 -3.68 -3.59 7.86
CA GLY A 109 -4.63 -2.97 8.77
C GLY A 109 -4.05 -1.74 9.48
N PRO A 110 -3.29 -1.88 10.58
CA PRO A 110 -2.88 -0.75 11.41
C PRO A 110 -1.92 0.21 10.69
N TRP A 111 -2.27 1.48 10.70
CA TRP A 111 -1.44 2.58 10.23
C TRP A 111 -1.64 3.82 11.10
N ILE A 112 -0.59 4.63 11.29
CA ILE A 112 -0.60 5.82 12.14
C ILE A 112 -0.10 7.05 11.39
N SER A 113 -0.73 8.19 11.66
CA SER A 113 -0.33 9.48 11.11
C SER A 113 0.92 10.05 11.80
N GLY A 114 1.53 11.04 11.14
CA GLY A 114 2.64 11.81 11.69
C GLY A 114 4.03 11.25 11.43
N GLY A 115 5.05 12.04 11.76
CA GLY A 115 6.43 11.65 11.56
C GLY A 115 6.86 11.61 10.09
N ILE A 116 7.85 10.78 9.78
CA ILE A 116 8.23 10.38 8.42
C ILE A 116 8.04 8.86 8.29
N GLU A 117 7.03 8.44 7.52
CA GLU A 117 6.84 7.05 7.11
C GLU A 117 7.71 6.73 5.89
N PHE A 118 8.26 5.50 5.83
CA PHE A 118 8.99 4.99 4.67
C PHE A 118 8.17 3.91 3.97
N ASN A 119 7.60 4.24 2.82
CA ASN A 119 6.86 3.31 1.98
C ASN A 119 7.84 2.56 1.07
N TRP A 120 8.19 1.34 1.47
CA TRP A 120 9.02 0.42 0.71
C TRP A 120 8.75 -1.04 1.17
N PRO A 121 8.89 -2.06 0.30
CA PRO A 121 8.99 -1.97 -1.16
C PRO A 121 7.63 -1.67 -1.80
N GLN A 122 6.59 -1.40 -1.00
CA GLN A 122 5.23 -1.06 -1.43
C GLN A 122 4.65 0.08 -0.56
N HIS A 123 3.56 0.69 -1.04
CA HIS A 123 2.75 1.67 -0.31
C HIS A 123 2.25 1.11 1.01
N HIS A 124 2.32 1.93 2.06
CA HIS A 124 1.97 1.57 3.44
C HIS A 124 2.46 0.17 3.78
N ARG A 125 3.79 0.05 3.76
CA ARG A 125 4.49 -1.24 3.86
C ARG A 125 3.88 -2.10 4.97
N PRO A 126 3.79 -3.43 4.79
CA PRO A 126 3.15 -4.32 5.76
C PRO A 126 3.67 -4.19 7.20
N SER A 127 4.95 -3.84 7.34
CA SER A 127 5.67 -3.71 8.60
C SER A 127 5.66 -2.30 9.20
N THR A 128 4.84 -1.38 8.68
CA THR A 128 4.85 0.02 9.16
C THR A 128 4.48 0.16 10.64
N PHE A 129 3.77 -0.83 11.20
CA PHE A 129 3.41 -0.91 12.62
C PHE A 129 4.15 -2.05 13.35
N LEU A 130 5.09 -2.71 12.69
CA LEU A 130 5.89 -3.79 13.27
C LEU A 130 7.26 -3.26 13.72
N PRO A 131 7.88 -3.87 14.74
CA PRO A 131 9.23 -3.50 15.13
C PRO A 131 10.22 -3.80 14.00
N ILE A 132 11.31 -3.05 13.87
CA ILE A 132 12.40 -3.33 12.93
C ILE A 132 13.78 -3.37 13.59
N ASP A 133 14.76 -3.96 12.90
CA ASP A 133 16.14 -4.09 13.40
C ASP A 133 16.83 -2.71 13.37
N PHE A 134 17.64 -2.37 14.37
CA PHE A 134 18.36 -1.08 14.39
C PHE A 134 19.76 -1.18 15.01
N THR A 135 20.62 -0.20 14.70
CA THR A 135 21.95 -0.06 15.33
C THR A 135 22.44 1.38 15.28
N ILE A 136 23.32 1.75 16.21
CA ILE A 136 23.93 3.09 16.30
C ILE A 136 25.39 3.03 15.84
N GLU A 137 25.74 3.97 14.96
CA GLU A 137 27.10 4.20 14.49
C GLU A 137 27.57 5.60 14.92
N ARG A 138 28.75 5.67 15.53
CA ARG A 138 29.40 6.95 15.90
C ARG A 138 30.60 7.17 15.00
N CYS A 139 30.64 8.32 14.32
CA CYS A 139 31.65 8.63 13.33
C CYS A 139 32.81 9.43 13.93
N ALA A 140 33.98 9.37 13.29
CA ALA A 140 35.19 10.04 13.77
C ALA A 140 35.13 11.58 13.71
N ASP A 141 34.29 12.14 12.84
CA ASP A 141 34.03 13.58 12.69
C ASP A 141 33.02 14.13 13.71
N GLY A 142 32.56 13.30 14.65
CA GLY A 142 31.55 13.65 15.65
C GLY A 142 30.11 13.52 15.16
N SER A 143 29.88 13.10 13.90
CA SER A 143 28.53 12.72 13.45
C SER A 143 28.08 11.39 14.04
N ALA A 144 26.79 11.13 13.98
CA ALA A 144 26.24 9.83 14.33
C ALA A 144 25.17 9.42 13.32
N ILE A 145 25.04 8.10 13.13
CA ILE A 145 24.06 7.48 12.25
C ILE A 145 23.24 6.49 13.07
N VAL A 146 21.92 6.61 13.01
CA VAL A 146 21.01 5.54 13.46
C VAL A 146 20.54 4.79 12.24
N TRP A 147 20.92 3.52 12.14
CA TRP A 147 20.48 2.65 11.07
C TRP A 147 19.26 1.86 11.50
N VAL A 148 18.26 1.79 10.64
CA VAL A 148 17.17 0.83 10.74
C VAL A 148 17.15 -0.07 9.52
N SER A 149 16.79 -1.33 9.70
CA SER A 149 16.89 -2.38 8.67
C SER A 149 15.74 -3.36 8.77
N GLU A 150 15.33 -3.88 7.62
CA GLU A 150 14.31 -4.91 7.51
C GLU A 150 14.61 -5.87 6.35
N ARG A 151 14.35 -7.16 6.58
CA ARG A 151 14.12 -8.16 5.55
C ARG A 151 12.61 -8.34 5.38
N GLU A 152 12.08 -7.78 4.30
CA GLU A 152 10.66 -7.77 4.00
C GLU A 152 10.21 -9.14 3.46
N ARG A 153 9.14 -9.69 4.04
CA ARG A 153 8.71 -11.07 3.82
C ARG A 153 8.12 -11.32 2.43
N MET A 154 7.24 -10.44 1.90
CA MET A 154 6.47 -10.72 0.66
C MET A 154 7.36 -11.03 -0.54
N PHE A 155 8.47 -10.30 -0.69
CA PHE A 155 9.37 -10.39 -1.84
C PHE A 155 10.81 -10.75 -1.42
N HIS A 156 11.02 -11.06 -0.14
CA HIS A 156 12.32 -11.37 0.46
C HIS A 156 13.37 -10.28 0.23
N GLN A 157 12.98 -9.02 0.00
CA GLN A 157 13.91 -7.92 -0.25
C GLN A 157 14.47 -7.37 1.08
N LYS A 158 15.63 -6.70 1.03
CA LYS A 158 16.17 -5.98 2.20
C LYS A 158 16.19 -4.48 1.97
N GLY A 159 15.79 -3.70 2.97
CA GLY A 159 15.80 -2.25 2.93
C GLY A 159 16.28 -1.64 4.23
N MET A 160 16.99 -0.53 4.11
CA MET A 160 17.59 0.19 5.22
C MET A 160 17.43 1.70 5.07
N ALA A 161 17.26 2.39 6.20
CA ALA A 161 17.35 3.83 6.31
C ALA A 161 18.38 4.21 7.37
N GLY A 162 19.35 5.05 6.99
CA GLY A 162 20.36 5.61 7.89
C GLY A 162 20.09 7.08 8.16
N PHE A 163 19.76 7.41 9.41
CA PHE A 163 19.49 8.78 9.86
C PHE A 163 20.78 9.40 10.38
N THR A 164 21.29 10.42 9.69
CA THR A 164 22.55 11.07 10.03
C THR A 164 22.32 12.50 10.50
N LEU A 165 22.86 12.82 11.68
CA LEU A 165 23.07 14.20 12.11
C LEU A 165 24.58 14.49 12.11
N ARG A 166 24.95 15.72 11.73
CA ARG A 166 26.34 16.19 11.73
C ARG A 166 26.50 17.39 12.67
N PRO A 167 27.63 17.54 13.37
CA PRO A 167 27.91 18.74 14.16
C PRO A 167 27.82 20.01 13.30
N GLY A 168 27.20 21.06 13.80
CA GLY A 168 27.13 22.36 13.10
C GLY A 168 26.27 22.39 11.82
N ARG A 169 25.36 21.43 11.62
CA ARG A 169 24.46 21.39 10.45
C ARG A 169 23.00 21.13 10.82
N ALA A 170 22.09 21.99 10.40
CA ALA A 170 20.64 21.93 10.67
C ALA A 170 19.89 21.06 9.64
N VAL A 171 20.34 19.82 9.42
CA VAL A 171 19.79 18.91 8.41
C VAL A 171 19.70 17.49 8.95
N LEU A 172 18.54 16.87 8.77
CA LEU A 172 18.39 15.42 8.87
C LEU A 172 18.71 14.81 7.50
N GLU A 173 19.82 14.08 7.43
CA GLU A 173 20.25 13.34 6.25
C GLU A 173 19.74 11.89 6.37
N ILE A 174 19.05 11.40 5.34
CA ILE A 174 18.50 10.05 5.30
C ILE A 174 19.12 9.31 4.12
N GLN A 175 19.88 8.24 4.41
CA GLN A 175 20.45 7.35 3.40
C GLN A 175 19.58 6.11 3.25
N GLY A 176 19.03 5.89 2.06
CA GLY A 176 18.35 4.64 1.72
C GLY A 176 19.32 3.63 1.10
N LYS A 177 19.23 2.35 1.52
CA LYS A 177 19.90 1.22 0.86
C LYS A 177 18.89 0.10 0.62
N LEU A 178 18.72 -0.29 -0.63
CA LEU A 178 17.77 -1.32 -1.06
C LEU A 178 18.53 -2.43 -1.76
N TYR A 179 18.32 -3.68 -1.34
CA TYR A 179 19.05 -4.85 -1.82
C TYR A 179 18.08 -5.97 -2.19
N ASN A 180 18.27 -6.56 -3.38
CA ASN A 180 17.56 -7.76 -3.80
C ASN A 180 18.42 -9.01 -3.55
N PRO A 181 18.19 -9.77 -2.48
CA PRO A 181 18.96 -10.98 -2.16
C PRO A 181 18.52 -12.22 -2.96
N THR A 182 17.48 -12.11 -3.77
CA THR A 182 16.86 -13.26 -4.47
C THR A 182 17.54 -13.50 -5.84
N PRO A 183 17.52 -14.73 -6.37
CA PRO A 183 18.10 -15.04 -7.68
C PRO A 183 17.26 -14.54 -8.87
N ILE A 184 16.20 -13.76 -8.63
CA ILE A 184 15.28 -13.28 -9.66
C ILE A 184 15.06 -11.77 -9.52
N PRO A 185 14.77 -11.04 -10.61
CA PRO A 185 14.46 -9.61 -10.51
C PRO A 185 13.28 -9.37 -9.56
N GLN A 186 13.31 -8.31 -8.78
CA GLN A 186 12.19 -7.88 -7.95
C GLN A 186 11.81 -6.44 -8.31
N THR A 187 10.58 -6.05 -7.98
CA THR A 187 10.14 -4.65 -8.12
C THR A 187 10.10 -4.00 -6.76
N PHE A 188 10.31 -2.69 -6.68
CA PHE A 188 10.11 -1.92 -5.46
C PHE A 188 9.63 -0.51 -5.80
N LEU A 189 9.00 0.13 -4.82
CA LEU A 189 8.84 1.58 -4.76
C LEU A 189 9.49 2.11 -3.49
N TRP A 190 9.92 3.36 -3.53
CA TRP A 190 10.36 4.09 -2.34
C TRP A 190 9.72 5.47 -2.30
N TRP A 191 9.03 5.75 -1.20
CA TRP A 191 8.58 7.09 -0.85
C TRP A 191 8.85 7.37 0.63
N ALA A 192 9.49 8.51 0.91
CA ALA A 192 9.52 9.07 2.26
C ALA A 192 8.36 10.06 2.40
N ASN A 193 7.55 9.89 3.44
CA ASN A 193 6.28 10.59 3.63
C ASN A 193 6.33 11.44 4.93
N PRO A 194 7.03 12.58 4.93
CA PRO A 194 6.97 13.51 6.05
C PRO A 194 5.56 14.10 6.17
N ALA A 195 4.95 13.88 7.32
CA ALA A 195 3.78 14.62 7.73
C ALA A 195 4.19 16.02 8.22
N VAL A 196 3.39 17.04 7.88
CA VAL A 196 3.61 18.43 8.29
C VAL A 196 2.30 19.01 8.80
N ALA A 197 2.36 19.70 9.94
CA ALA A 197 1.22 20.42 10.50
C ALA A 197 0.72 21.47 9.51
N VAL A 198 -0.60 21.61 9.36
CA VAL A 198 -1.18 22.62 8.47
C VAL A 198 -2.26 23.45 9.15
N ASN A 199 -2.52 24.61 8.56
CA ASN A 199 -3.58 25.54 8.95
C ASN A 199 -3.93 26.42 7.73
N ASP A 200 -4.79 27.42 7.92
CA ASP A 200 -5.22 28.32 6.84
C ASP A 200 -4.09 29.16 6.21
N ALA A 201 -2.96 29.32 6.92
CA ALA A 201 -1.78 30.05 6.48
C ALA A 201 -0.74 29.15 5.78
N TYR A 202 -0.95 27.83 5.75
CA TYR A 202 -0.05 26.89 5.11
C TYR A 202 -0.07 26.99 3.58
N GLN A 203 1.11 26.89 2.98
CA GLN A 203 1.32 26.87 1.54
C GLN A 203 2.34 25.79 1.14
N SER A 204 1.97 24.95 0.17
CA SER A 204 2.86 24.00 -0.49
C SER A 204 3.90 24.74 -1.32
N VAL A 205 5.15 24.26 -1.28
CA VAL A 205 6.28 24.84 -2.02
C VAL A 205 6.78 23.83 -3.03
N PHE A 206 6.21 23.88 -4.23
CA PHE A 206 6.74 23.19 -5.40
C PHE A 206 7.68 24.13 -6.18
N PRO A 207 8.70 23.60 -6.87
CA PRO A 207 9.56 24.41 -7.73
C PRO A 207 8.78 25.17 -8.80
N ALA A 208 9.30 26.34 -9.17
CA ALA A 208 8.63 27.24 -10.12
C ALA A 208 8.41 26.64 -11.51
N ASP A 209 9.20 25.63 -11.90
CA ASP A 209 9.07 24.97 -13.20
C ASP A 209 7.89 23.98 -13.27
N VAL A 210 7.26 23.65 -12.14
CA VAL A 210 6.06 22.80 -12.06
C VAL A 210 4.81 23.57 -12.49
N ASN A 211 4.32 23.27 -13.69
CA ASN A 211 3.13 23.91 -14.28
C ASN A 211 1.84 23.07 -14.16
N ALA A 212 1.97 21.78 -13.82
CA ALA A 212 0.85 20.88 -13.66
C ALA A 212 1.14 19.80 -12.61
N VAL A 213 0.08 19.17 -12.12
CA VAL A 213 0.11 18.07 -11.15
C VAL A 213 -0.84 16.96 -11.59
N PHE A 214 -0.42 15.73 -11.35
CA PHE A 214 -1.19 14.51 -11.62
C PHE A 214 -1.89 13.99 -10.37
N ASP A 215 -2.96 13.24 -10.61
CA ASP A 215 -3.54 12.27 -9.68
C ASP A 215 -2.68 10.97 -9.61
N HIS A 216 -2.97 10.12 -8.62
CA HIS A 216 -2.60 8.71 -8.56
C HIS A 216 -2.79 8.02 -9.90
N GLY A 217 -1.79 7.25 -10.33
CA GLY A 217 -1.77 6.53 -11.60
C GLY A 217 -1.81 7.43 -12.84
N LYS A 218 -1.57 8.75 -12.69
CA LYS A 218 -1.70 9.75 -13.77
C LYS A 218 -3.10 9.76 -14.40
N ARG A 219 -4.14 9.47 -13.61
CA ARG A 219 -5.55 9.34 -14.07
C ARG A 219 -6.21 10.65 -14.47
N ASP A 220 -5.78 11.72 -13.84
CA ASP A 220 -6.28 13.08 -14.07
C ASP A 220 -5.14 14.07 -13.88
N VAL A 221 -5.30 15.28 -14.44
CA VAL A 221 -4.27 16.32 -14.45
C VAL A 221 -4.89 17.69 -14.19
N SER A 222 -4.21 18.50 -13.38
CA SER A 222 -4.61 19.88 -13.12
C SER A 222 -3.43 20.84 -13.29
N ARG A 223 -3.72 22.09 -13.64
CA ARG A 223 -2.72 23.16 -13.66
C ARG A 223 -2.30 23.51 -12.24
N TYR A 224 -1.03 23.86 -12.06
CA TYR A 224 -0.47 24.23 -10.77
C TYR A 224 0.32 25.55 -10.89
N PRO A 225 0.28 26.45 -9.88
CA PRO A 225 -0.49 26.37 -8.64
C PRO A 225 -1.97 26.77 -8.77
N ILE A 226 -2.35 27.39 -9.89
CA ILE A 226 -3.74 27.82 -10.13
C ILE A 226 -4.48 26.73 -10.90
N ALA A 227 -5.37 26.02 -10.22
CA ALA A 227 -6.25 25.03 -10.83
C ALA A 227 -7.42 25.71 -11.55
N THR A 228 -7.85 25.11 -12.67
CA THR A 228 -9.01 25.53 -13.46
C THR A 228 -9.76 24.29 -13.93
N GLY A 229 -11.08 24.35 -14.03
CA GLY A 229 -11.92 23.21 -14.42
C GLY A 229 -12.23 22.30 -13.23
N THR A 230 -12.49 21.01 -13.48
CA THR A 230 -12.82 20.04 -12.44
C THR A 230 -11.62 19.15 -12.15
N TYR A 231 -11.29 18.97 -10.87
CA TYR A 231 -10.28 18.01 -10.42
C TYR A 231 -10.79 17.35 -9.14
N TYR A 232 -10.69 16.02 -9.01
CA TYR A 232 -11.23 15.29 -7.84
C TYR A 232 -12.73 15.54 -7.58
N LYS A 233 -13.52 15.66 -8.65
CA LYS A 233 -14.96 16.04 -8.59
C LYS A 233 -15.24 17.41 -7.96
N MET A 234 -14.22 18.23 -7.69
CA MET A 234 -14.33 19.60 -7.19
C MET A 234 -14.19 20.59 -8.34
N ASP A 235 -15.04 21.62 -8.37
CA ASP A 235 -15.01 22.69 -9.36
C ASP A 235 -14.05 23.81 -8.94
N TYR A 236 -12.97 23.96 -9.71
CA TYR A 236 -11.96 25.01 -9.59
C TYR A 236 -12.00 26.01 -10.77
N SER A 237 -13.09 26.04 -11.55
CA SER A 237 -13.23 26.91 -12.74
C SER A 237 -13.00 28.40 -12.49
N ALA A 238 -13.16 28.87 -11.24
CA ALA A 238 -12.88 30.23 -10.82
C ALA A 238 -11.38 30.62 -10.79
N GLY A 239 -10.47 29.66 -10.98
CA GLY A 239 -9.02 29.89 -10.87
C GLY A 239 -8.58 29.89 -9.41
N VAL A 240 -8.43 28.71 -8.83
CA VAL A 240 -8.16 28.55 -7.40
C VAL A 240 -6.70 28.17 -7.17
N ASP A 241 -6.04 28.89 -6.24
CA ASP A 241 -4.69 28.54 -5.80
C ASP A 241 -4.72 27.29 -4.91
N ILE A 242 -4.41 26.14 -5.52
CA ILE A 242 -4.35 24.83 -4.85
C ILE A 242 -3.00 24.57 -4.17
N SER A 243 -2.10 25.56 -4.11
CA SER A 243 -0.96 25.51 -3.19
C SER A 243 -1.36 25.84 -1.74
N ARG A 244 -2.58 26.36 -1.51
CA ARG A 244 -3.07 26.77 -0.19
C ARG A 244 -3.97 25.69 0.42
N TYR A 245 -3.63 25.20 1.62
CA TYR A 245 -4.42 24.16 2.31
C TYR A 245 -5.90 24.52 2.46
N LYS A 246 -6.19 25.78 2.84
CA LYS A 246 -7.57 26.26 3.04
C LYS A 246 -8.49 26.16 1.82
N ASN A 247 -7.91 26.01 0.62
CA ASN A 247 -8.65 25.96 -0.65
C ASN A 247 -8.95 24.52 -1.10
N ILE A 248 -8.62 23.51 -0.30
CA ILE A 248 -8.71 22.09 -0.65
C ILE A 248 -9.72 21.39 0.27
N PRO A 249 -11.03 21.38 -0.05
CA PRO A 249 -12.08 20.87 0.83
C PRO A 249 -12.24 19.35 0.81
N VAL A 250 -11.61 18.66 -0.14
CA VAL A 250 -11.77 17.22 -0.36
C VAL A 250 -10.42 16.51 -0.33
N PRO A 251 -10.38 15.20 -0.02
CA PRO A 251 -9.16 14.41 -0.11
C PRO A 251 -8.54 14.52 -1.49
N THR A 252 -7.29 14.98 -1.58
CA THR A 252 -6.67 15.30 -2.86
C THR A 252 -5.18 14.98 -2.84
N SER A 253 -4.71 14.46 -3.98
CA SER A 253 -3.31 14.22 -4.27
C SER A 253 -2.79 15.14 -5.38
N TYR A 254 -1.57 15.65 -5.22
CA TYR A 254 -0.86 16.45 -6.22
C TYR A 254 0.56 15.92 -6.43
N MET A 255 0.81 15.24 -7.55
CA MET A 255 2.16 14.80 -7.95
C MET A 255 2.71 15.72 -9.04
N ALA A 256 3.88 16.31 -8.85
CA ALA A 256 4.51 17.13 -9.88
C ALA A 256 4.79 16.30 -11.15
N ILE A 257 4.51 16.87 -12.34
CA ILE A 257 4.78 16.15 -13.60
C ILE A 257 6.28 15.93 -13.84
N ARG A 258 7.09 16.95 -13.56
CA ARG A 258 8.55 16.99 -13.74
C ARG A 258 9.08 18.27 -13.11
N SER A 259 10.30 18.21 -12.61
CA SER A 259 11.04 19.41 -12.22
C SER A 259 12.54 19.15 -12.36
N SER A 260 13.27 20.16 -12.82
CA SER A 260 14.75 20.20 -12.88
C SER A 260 15.35 20.63 -11.54
N TYR A 261 14.52 21.01 -10.57
CA TYR A 261 14.94 21.40 -9.23
C TYR A 261 14.95 20.22 -8.27
N ASN A 262 15.85 20.32 -7.29
CA ASN A 262 16.12 19.27 -6.31
C ASN A 262 15.21 19.34 -5.07
N PHE A 263 14.23 20.26 -5.01
CA PHE A 263 13.50 20.53 -3.77
C PHE A 263 11.97 20.42 -3.88
N VAL A 264 11.32 20.20 -2.74
CA VAL A 264 9.88 20.37 -2.50
C VAL A 264 9.67 20.61 -1.01
N GLY A 265 8.66 21.35 -0.60
CA GLY A 265 8.44 21.64 0.82
C GLY A 265 7.10 22.27 1.12
N GLY A 266 7.03 22.92 2.28
CA GLY A 266 5.89 23.71 2.72
C GLY A 266 6.33 24.94 3.51
N TYR A 267 5.48 25.95 3.56
CA TYR A 267 5.69 27.19 4.29
C TYR A 267 4.43 27.62 5.04
N GLU A 268 4.58 27.95 6.31
CA GLU A 268 3.56 28.53 7.17
C GLU A 268 3.75 30.04 7.23
N ASN A 269 2.81 30.78 6.63
CA ASN A 269 2.93 32.25 6.50
C ASN A 269 2.76 32.99 7.84
N ASP A 270 2.07 32.39 8.80
CA ASP A 270 1.84 32.92 10.15
C ASP A 270 3.06 32.76 11.05
N THR A 271 3.64 31.55 11.13
CA THR A 271 4.84 31.27 11.93
C THR A 271 6.13 31.70 11.22
N ARG A 272 6.03 32.00 9.91
CA ARG A 272 7.13 32.30 9.00
C ARG A 272 8.20 31.21 9.05
N ALA A 273 7.78 29.95 9.01
CA ALA A 273 8.66 28.79 9.06
C ALA A 273 8.15 27.67 8.14
N GLY A 274 9.01 26.70 7.83
CA GLY A 274 8.63 25.59 6.98
C GLY A 274 9.60 24.43 7.06
N VAL A 275 9.30 23.41 6.27
CA VAL A 275 10.16 22.25 6.05
C VAL A 275 10.44 22.12 4.56
N LEU A 276 11.68 21.77 4.24
CA LEU A 276 12.10 21.52 2.88
C LEU A 276 12.71 20.12 2.80
N HIS A 277 12.41 19.43 1.71
CA HIS A 277 13.13 18.26 1.24
C HIS A 277 14.06 18.67 0.09
N VAL A 278 15.29 18.17 0.08
CA VAL A 278 16.22 18.28 -1.05
C VAL A 278 16.82 16.92 -1.37
N ALA A 279 16.82 16.55 -2.65
CA ALA A 279 17.52 15.37 -3.18
C ALA A 279 17.84 15.53 -4.67
N ASN A 280 18.81 14.76 -5.19
CA ASN A 280 19.12 14.77 -6.62
C ASN A 280 17.90 14.33 -7.44
N HIS A 281 17.31 15.22 -8.24
CA HIS A 281 16.09 14.95 -9.01
C HIS A 281 16.25 13.85 -10.07
N HIS A 282 17.47 13.46 -10.45
CA HIS A 282 17.70 12.30 -11.31
C HIS A 282 17.49 10.96 -10.59
N ILE A 283 17.58 10.95 -9.26
CA ILE A 283 17.36 9.79 -8.40
C ILE A 283 16.02 9.92 -7.67
N SER A 284 15.68 11.11 -7.17
CA SER A 284 14.42 11.42 -6.49
C SER A 284 13.57 12.43 -7.28
N PRO A 285 12.98 12.01 -8.41
CA PRO A 285 12.15 12.92 -9.22
C PRO A 285 10.79 13.19 -8.56
N GLY A 286 10.24 12.22 -7.81
CA GLY A 286 8.90 12.29 -7.23
C GLY A 286 8.74 13.39 -6.19
N LYS A 287 7.80 14.31 -6.44
CA LYS A 287 7.40 15.40 -5.54
C LYS A 287 5.89 15.37 -5.42
N LYS A 288 5.38 15.03 -4.24
CA LYS A 288 3.95 14.81 -4.01
C LYS A 288 3.48 15.53 -2.76
N GLN A 289 2.26 16.05 -2.83
CA GLN A 289 1.48 16.42 -1.66
C GLN A 289 0.22 15.58 -1.61
N TRP A 290 -0.16 15.14 -0.41
CA TRP A 290 -1.45 14.52 -0.16
C TRP A 290 -2.09 15.09 1.11
N THR A 291 -3.43 15.22 1.09
CA THR A 291 -4.23 15.71 2.21
C THR A 291 -5.61 15.07 2.22
N TRP A 292 -6.20 14.89 3.41
CA TRP A 292 -7.61 14.57 3.59
C TRP A 292 -8.56 15.74 3.22
N GLY A 293 -8.02 16.93 2.98
CA GLY A 293 -8.78 18.17 2.79
C GLY A 293 -9.21 18.81 4.10
N ASN A 294 -9.76 20.02 4.03
CA ASN A 294 -10.21 20.77 5.22
C ASN A 294 -11.74 20.73 5.46
N GLY A 295 -12.48 19.99 4.64
CA GLY A 295 -13.92 19.74 4.82
C GLY A 295 -14.23 18.74 5.94
N ASP A 296 -15.52 18.49 6.19
CA ASP A 296 -16.00 17.62 7.28
C ASP A 296 -15.42 16.20 7.21
N PHE A 297 -15.31 15.62 6.00
CA PHE A 297 -14.63 14.35 5.79
C PHE A 297 -13.17 14.36 6.29
N GLY A 298 -12.40 15.40 5.98
CA GLY A 298 -11.00 15.51 6.42
C GLY A 298 -10.87 15.70 7.93
N GLN A 299 -11.74 16.54 8.50
CA GLN A 299 -11.79 16.76 9.95
C GLN A 299 -12.18 15.49 10.73
N ALA A 300 -12.99 14.61 10.15
CA ALA A 300 -13.28 13.30 10.73
C ALA A 300 -12.03 12.41 10.76
N TRP A 301 -11.25 12.37 9.68
CA TRP A 301 -9.97 11.66 9.65
C TRP A 301 -8.97 12.20 10.67
N ASP A 302 -8.88 13.52 10.85
CA ASP A 302 -8.04 14.11 11.88
C ASP A 302 -8.41 13.57 13.28
N ARG A 303 -9.70 13.52 13.62
CA ARG A 303 -10.19 12.96 14.91
C ARG A 303 -9.89 11.46 15.07
N ASN A 304 -9.90 10.71 13.97
CA ASN A 304 -9.60 9.28 13.98
C ASN A 304 -8.09 8.99 14.15
N LEU A 305 -7.22 9.96 13.82
CA LEU A 305 -5.77 9.76 13.77
C LEU A 305 -5.01 10.52 14.88
N THR A 306 -5.63 11.49 15.53
CA THR A 306 -5.07 12.18 16.71
C THR A 306 -6.20 12.64 17.65
N ASP A 307 -5.85 12.93 18.90
CA ASP A 307 -6.78 13.49 19.88
C ASP A 307 -6.75 15.03 19.90
N SER A 308 -5.59 15.65 19.61
CA SER A 308 -5.44 17.10 19.79
C SER A 308 -4.39 17.80 18.91
N ASP A 309 -3.57 17.08 18.14
CA ASP A 309 -2.45 17.71 17.39
C ASP A 309 -2.89 18.41 16.08
N GLY A 310 -4.15 18.23 15.67
CA GLY A 310 -4.77 18.95 14.56
C GLY A 310 -4.50 18.35 13.17
N PRO A 311 -4.80 19.11 12.09
CA PRO A 311 -4.66 18.61 10.74
C PRO A 311 -3.20 18.58 10.28
N TYR A 312 -2.93 17.66 9.36
CA TYR A 312 -1.63 17.53 8.70
C TYR A 312 -1.79 17.30 7.19
N ILE A 313 -0.69 17.44 6.47
CA ILE A 313 -0.54 16.92 5.10
C ILE A 313 0.71 16.07 5.00
N GLU A 314 0.80 15.27 3.93
CA GLU A 314 1.98 14.48 3.62
C GLU A 314 2.72 15.10 2.43
N LEU A 315 3.98 15.49 2.64
CA LEU A 315 4.88 15.97 1.59
C LEU A 315 5.77 14.82 1.09
N MET A 316 5.21 13.91 0.31
CA MET A 316 5.86 12.66 -0.07
C MET A 316 6.94 12.87 -1.15
N THR A 317 8.04 12.13 -1.04
CA THR A 317 9.23 12.27 -1.89
C THR A 317 9.68 10.91 -2.43
N GLY A 318 9.58 10.75 -3.75
CA GLY A 318 9.74 9.46 -4.44
C GLY A 318 11.15 9.27 -5.00
N VAL A 319 11.65 8.03 -5.00
CA VAL A 319 12.98 7.66 -5.50
C VAL A 319 12.88 6.58 -6.58
N TYR A 320 13.50 6.84 -7.73
CA TYR A 320 13.34 6.10 -9.00
C TYR A 320 11.90 6.07 -9.52
N THR A 321 11.06 7.02 -9.07
CA THR A 321 9.64 7.11 -9.42
C THR A 321 9.13 8.54 -9.29
N ASP A 322 8.21 8.94 -10.17
CA ASP A 322 7.55 10.25 -10.17
C ASP A 322 6.07 10.24 -9.76
N ASN A 323 5.43 9.07 -9.67
CA ASN A 323 4.00 8.93 -9.36
C ASN A 323 3.72 7.66 -8.52
N GLN A 324 2.46 7.38 -8.21
CA GLN A 324 2.02 6.26 -7.38
C GLN A 324 0.74 5.63 -7.97
N PRO A 325 0.70 4.31 -8.23
CA PRO A 325 1.82 3.38 -8.15
C PRO A 325 2.79 3.60 -9.32
N ASP A 326 4.09 3.52 -9.06
CA ASP A 326 5.13 3.44 -10.09
C ASP A 326 6.35 2.78 -9.45
N PHE A 327 6.57 1.52 -9.84
CA PHE A 327 7.62 0.68 -9.29
C PHE A 327 8.80 0.63 -10.25
N THR A 328 10.00 0.40 -9.74
CA THR A 328 11.19 0.13 -10.55
C THR A 328 11.73 -1.27 -10.29
N TRP A 329 12.58 -1.76 -11.18
CA TRP A 329 13.25 -3.05 -11.06
C TRP A 329 14.53 -2.97 -10.19
N LEU A 330 14.80 -4.09 -9.51
CA LEU A 330 16.03 -4.40 -8.79
C LEU A 330 16.47 -5.82 -9.22
N GLN A 331 17.60 -5.90 -9.93
CA GLN A 331 18.14 -7.14 -10.51
C GLN A 331 18.60 -8.11 -9.41
N PRO A 332 18.81 -9.41 -9.71
CA PRO A 332 19.34 -10.36 -8.72
C PRO A 332 20.62 -9.83 -8.08
N TYR A 333 20.68 -9.82 -6.74
CA TYR A 333 21.81 -9.34 -5.94
C TYR A 333 22.17 -7.86 -6.08
N GLU A 334 21.36 -7.06 -6.79
CA GLU A 334 21.61 -5.62 -6.96
C GLU A 334 21.36 -4.85 -5.66
N GLU A 335 22.24 -3.87 -5.40
CA GLU A 335 22.04 -2.82 -4.40
C GLU A 335 21.79 -1.47 -5.09
N LYS A 336 20.78 -0.73 -4.63
CA LYS A 336 20.58 0.69 -4.95
C LYS A 336 20.69 1.54 -3.69
N THR A 337 21.41 2.66 -3.79
CA THR A 337 21.55 3.63 -2.69
C THR A 337 21.18 5.03 -3.14
N PHE A 338 20.75 5.86 -2.18
CA PHE A 338 20.39 7.25 -2.42
C PHE A 338 20.38 8.04 -1.10
N THR A 339 20.31 9.36 -1.21
CA THR A 339 20.31 10.27 -0.05
C THR A 339 19.25 11.35 -0.21
N GLN A 340 18.50 11.59 0.86
CA GLN A 340 17.49 12.63 0.98
C GLN A 340 17.83 13.54 2.16
N TYR A 341 17.56 14.83 2.04
CA TYR A 341 17.80 15.82 3.09
C TYR A 341 16.48 16.47 3.52
N PHE A 342 16.20 16.49 4.82
CA PHE A 342 15.06 17.19 5.39
C PHE A 342 15.58 18.27 6.34
N MET A 343 15.12 19.51 6.16
CA MET A 343 15.58 20.64 6.97
C MET A 343 14.46 21.61 7.31
N PRO A 344 14.44 22.14 8.54
CA PRO A 344 13.64 23.31 8.85
C PRO A 344 14.23 24.54 8.15
N TYR A 345 13.37 25.49 7.79
CA TYR A 345 13.79 26.82 7.41
C TYR A 345 12.81 27.85 7.95
N ARG A 346 13.26 29.10 8.05
CA ARG A 346 12.50 30.19 8.67
C ARG A 346 12.72 31.51 7.96
N GLU A 347 11.73 32.39 8.05
CA GLU A 347 11.66 33.79 7.60
C GLU A 347 12.04 34.08 6.13
N LEU A 348 12.50 33.08 5.38
CA LEU A 348 12.90 33.13 3.97
C LEU A 348 11.73 33.40 3.02
N GLY A 349 10.54 32.87 3.30
CA GLY A 349 9.38 32.86 2.39
C GLY A 349 9.37 31.65 1.45
N VAL A 350 8.61 31.73 0.35
CA VAL A 350 8.49 30.63 -0.61
C VAL A 350 9.80 30.44 -1.38
N VAL A 351 10.44 29.29 -1.20
CA VAL A 351 11.76 28.97 -1.77
C VAL A 351 11.77 29.06 -3.30
N LYS A 352 12.78 29.74 -3.87
CA LYS A 352 13.01 29.83 -5.33
C LYS A 352 14.00 28.79 -5.84
N ASN A 353 15.06 28.52 -5.08
CA ASN A 353 15.98 27.40 -5.30
C ASN A 353 16.60 26.93 -3.98
N ALA A 354 17.02 25.67 -3.93
CA ALA A 354 17.67 25.07 -2.77
C ALA A 354 18.65 23.94 -3.12
N SER A 355 19.67 23.83 -2.28
CA SER A 355 20.56 22.68 -2.13
C SER A 355 20.53 22.20 -0.67
N SER A 356 21.30 21.17 -0.33
CA SER A 356 21.45 20.71 1.06
C SER A 356 22.23 21.68 1.96
N GLU A 357 22.86 22.71 1.37
CA GLU A 357 23.66 23.71 2.10
C GLU A 357 23.01 25.11 2.11
N LEU A 358 22.32 25.50 1.03
CA LEU A 358 21.78 26.85 0.85
C LEU A 358 20.37 26.83 0.27
N LEU A 359 19.51 27.71 0.77
CA LEU A 359 18.18 28.02 0.24
C LEU A 359 18.13 29.50 -0.11
N MET A 360 17.42 29.87 -1.18
CA MET A 360 17.22 31.28 -1.52
C MET A 360 15.77 31.63 -1.83
N ASN A 361 15.42 32.88 -1.57
CA ASN A 361 14.22 33.54 -2.08
C ASN A 361 14.57 34.94 -2.57
N ILE A 362 13.92 35.39 -3.64
CA ILE A 362 13.94 36.78 -4.09
C ILE A 362 12.52 37.18 -4.49
N GLU A 363 12.01 38.25 -3.87
CA GLU A 363 10.65 38.75 -4.08
C GLU A 363 10.65 40.26 -4.36
N PRO A 364 9.75 40.79 -5.20
CA PRO A 364 9.63 42.23 -5.42
C PRO A 364 9.27 42.96 -4.12
N GLU A 365 9.97 44.07 -3.82
CA GLU A 365 9.71 44.91 -2.66
C GLU A 365 9.82 46.39 -3.03
N GLY A 366 8.68 47.10 -3.05
CA GLY A 366 8.63 48.51 -3.42
C GLY A 366 9.10 48.77 -4.86
N LYS A 367 10.28 49.38 -5.02
CA LYS A 367 10.92 49.67 -6.31
C LYS A 367 12.11 48.75 -6.63
N GLY A 368 12.36 47.74 -5.81
CA GLY A 368 13.44 46.78 -5.96
C GLY A 368 12.95 45.35 -5.74
N ALA A 369 13.88 44.47 -5.36
CA ALA A 369 13.59 43.15 -4.85
C ALA A 369 14.38 42.88 -3.56
N LEU A 370 13.84 42.04 -2.68
CA LEU A 370 14.53 41.61 -1.48
C LEU A 370 15.06 40.19 -1.69
N LEU A 371 16.38 40.04 -1.72
CA LEU A 371 17.07 38.75 -1.78
C LEU A 371 17.31 38.26 -0.35
N ARG A 372 16.87 37.04 -0.07
CA ARG A 372 17.11 36.33 1.18
C ARG A 372 17.86 35.02 0.92
N ILE A 373 18.87 34.72 1.74
CA ILE A 373 19.65 33.49 1.70
C ILE A 373 19.66 32.87 3.08
N PHE A 374 19.34 31.57 3.14
CA PHE A 374 19.39 30.76 4.35
C PHE A 374 20.44 29.66 4.16
N ALA A 375 21.24 29.39 5.19
CA ALA A 375 22.26 28.34 5.18
C ALA A 375 21.96 27.27 6.22
N THR A 376 22.17 26.01 5.87
CA THR A 376 21.96 24.88 6.79
C THR A 376 23.20 24.58 7.65
N SER A 377 24.35 25.17 7.30
CA SER A 377 25.61 25.13 8.05
C SER A 377 26.27 26.51 7.96
N ALA A 378 27.31 26.77 8.77
CA ALA A 378 28.04 28.05 8.68
C ALA A 378 28.81 28.14 7.35
N GLN A 379 28.40 29.09 6.49
CA GLN A 379 29.00 29.37 5.20
C GLN A 379 29.75 30.70 5.28
N LYS A 380 31.03 30.66 4.91
CA LYS A 380 31.91 31.84 4.94
C LYS A 380 32.23 32.33 3.55
N ASP A 381 32.42 33.64 3.44
CA ASP A 381 32.89 34.30 2.23
C ASP A 381 32.07 33.91 0.98
N LEU A 382 30.74 33.83 1.11
CA LEU A 382 29.86 33.55 -0.03
C LEU A 382 29.85 34.75 -0.97
N HIS A 383 30.27 34.53 -2.21
CA HIS A 383 30.19 35.52 -3.28
C HIS A 383 28.79 35.49 -3.92
N ILE A 384 28.06 36.58 -3.76
CA ILE A 384 26.66 36.75 -4.19
C ILE A 384 26.62 37.79 -5.28
N VAL A 385 26.19 37.38 -6.47
CA VAL A 385 26.03 38.25 -7.64
C VAL A 385 24.59 38.21 -8.10
N VAL A 386 23.98 39.38 -8.26
CA VAL A 386 22.68 39.53 -8.93
C VAL A 386 22.89 40.39 -10.16
N GLU A 387 22.53 39.83 -11.32
CA GLU A 387 22.57 40.52 -12.61
C GLU A 387 21.17 40.61 -13.21
N ARG A 388 20.91 41.66 -13.97
CA ARG A 388 19.69 41.81 -14.77
C ARG A 388 20.07 42.22 -16.18
N SER A 389 19.60 41.47 -17.18
CA SER A 389 19.90 41.74 -18.60
C SER A 389 21.40 41.94 -18.91
N GLY A 390 22.28 41.29 -18.13
CA GLY A 390 23.74 41.39 -18.23
C GLY A 390 24.40 42.51 -17.42
N GLU A 391 23.64 43.38 -16.75
CA GLU A 391 24.16 44.41 -15.84
C GLU A 391 24.18 43.89 -14.39
N ILE A 392 25.30 44.06 -13.69
CA ILE A 392 25.44 43.66 -12.28
C ILE A 392 24.71 44.67 -11.39
N CYS A 393 23.64 44.23 -10.73
CA CYS A 393 22.85 45.03 -9.80
C CYS A 393 23.32 44.88 -8.35
N LEU A 394 23.96 43.75 -8.03
CA LEU A 394 24.58 43.46 -6.73
C LEU A 394 25.80 42.56 -6.94
N ASP A 395 26.91 42.87 -6.28
CA ASP A 395 28.10 42.03 -6.19
C ASP A 395 28.71 42.23 -4.80
N MET A 396 28.68 41.19 -3.98
CA MET A 396 29.18 41.26 -2.62
C MET A 396 29.64 39.90 -2.08
N THR A 397 30.39 39.95 -0.98
CA THR A 397 30.79 38.77 -0.22
C THR A 397 30.23 38.87 1.19
N GLY A 398 29.70 37.76 1.72
CA GLY A 398 29.16 37.73 3.09
C GLY A 398 29.10 36.34 3.69
N ASP A 399 29.00 36.30 5.01
CA ASP A 399 28.83 35.07 5.78
C ASP A 399 27.34 34.82 6.03
N VAL A 400 26.94 33.55 6.01
CA VAL A 400 25.57 33.11 6.32
C VAL A 400 25.64 31.94 7.29
N THR A 401 24.86 31.98 8.36
CA THR A 401 24.83 30.92 9.38
C THR A 401 23.41 30.40 9.59
N PRO A 402 23.22 29.21 10.20
CA PRO A 402 21.87 28.70 10.49
C PRO A 402 21.03 29.63 11.38
N GLU A 403 21.68 30.41 12.23
CA GLU A 403 21.05 31.39 13.13
C GLU A 403 20.72 32.73 12.47
N ASN A 404 21.33 33.07 11.34
CA ASN A 404 21.18 34.38 10.71
C ASN A 404 20.84 34.24 9.23
N ILE A 405 19.63 34.69 8.87
CA ILE A 405 19.23 34.81 7.46
C ILE A 405 19.89 36.05 6.91
N PHE A 406 20.53 35.88 5.77
CA PHE A 406 21.10 36.98 5.04
C PHE A 406 20.01 37.65 4.21
N GLU A 407 19.78 38.94 4.42
CA GLU A 407 18.78 39.72 3.69
C GLU A 407 19.44 40.97 3.07
N VAL A 408 19.21 41.21 1.78
CA VAL A 408 19.74 42.36 1.07
C VAL A 408 18.75 42.88 0.03
N PHE A 409 18.59 44.20 -0.01
CA PHE A 409 17.80 44.86 -1.05
C PHE A 409 18.60 44.95 -2.35
N VAL A 410 17.98 44.55 -3.45
CA VAL A 410 18.54 44.58 -4.81
C VAL A 410 17.77 45.63 -5.62
N PRO A 411 18.44 46.61 -6.24
CA PRO A 411 17.78 47.68 -6.98
C PRO A 411 17.31 47.23 -8.38
N VAL A 412 16.38 46.27 -8.43
CA VAL A 412 15.75 45.76 -9.67
C VAL A 412 14.25 46.03 -9.66
N ASP A 413 13.75 46.76 -10.67
CA ASP A 413 12.32 47.13 -10.75
C ASP A 413 11.39 45.97 -11.16
N SER A 414 11.96 44.86 -11.64
CA SER A 414 11.28 43.63 -12.01
C SER A 414 12.24 42.45 -11.88
N LEU A 415 11.68 41.25 -11.64
CA LEU A 415 12.43 40.00 -11.62
C LEU A 415 12.67 39.41 -13.02
N THR A 416 12.09 39.98 -14.08
CA THR A 416 12.35 39.55 -15.46
C THR A 416 13.84 39.70 -15.80
N ASP A 417 14.43 38.66 -16.41
CA ASP A 417 15.84 38.55 -16.79
C ASP A 417 16.84 38.71 -15.62
N VAL A 418 16.40 38.54 -14.38
CA VAL A 418 17.28 38.53 -13.20
C VAL A 418 17.95 37.17 -13.07
N LYS A 419 19.25 37.16 -12.80
CA LYS A 419 19.99 35.95 -12.44
C LYS A 419 20.70 36.17 -11.11
N VAL A 420 20.56 35.20 -10.23
CA VAL A 420 21.26 35.16 -8.94
C VAL A 420 22.29 34.04 -9.01
N ARG A 421 23.53 34.34 -8.65
CA ARG A 421 24.64 33.37 -8.58
C ARG A 421 25.29 33.48 -7.21
N ILE A 422 25.39 32.34 -6.51
CA ILE A 422 26.02 32.24 -5.19
C ILE A 422 27.15 31.21 -5.29
N SER A 423 28.37 31.65 -5.00
CA SER A 423 29.58 30.81 -5.02
C SER A 423 30.30 30.84 -3.68
N ASN A 424 31.05 29.78 -3.36
CA ASN A 424 31.91 29.78 -2.17
C ASN A 424 33.24 30.50 -2.41
N ASP A 425 34.07 30.58 -1.36
CA ASP A 425 35.43 31.12 -1.34
C ASP A 425 36.37 30.56 -2.45
N LYS A 426 36.11 29.33 -2.91
CA LYS A 426 36.85 28.65 -3.98
C LYS A 426 36.27 28.87 -5.38
N GLY A 427 35.23 29.70 -5.52
CA GLY A 427 34.54 29.96 -6.78
C GLY A 427 33.66 28.80 -7.27
N LYS A 428 33.38 27.80 -6.42
CA LYS A 428 32.38 26.76 -6.74
C LYS A 428 30.99 27.37 -6.60
N GLN A 429 30.22 27.32 -7.68
CA GLN A 429 28.81 27.70 -7.64
C GLN A 429 28.04 26.76 -6.71
N MET A 430 27.46 27.33 -5.67
CA MET A 430 26.67 26.63 -4.64
C MET A 430 25.18 26.64 -4.98
N LEU A 431 24.70 27.74 -5.56
CA LEU A 431 23.31 27.90 -5.99
C LEU A 431 23.24 28.93 -7.12
N ALA A 432 22.29 28.75 -8.03
CA ALA A 432 21.97 29.75 -9.05
C ALA A 432 20.47 29.73 -9.35
N TRP A 433 19.90 30.87 -9.70
CA TRP A 433 18.48 30.98 -10.02
C TRP A 433 18.23 32.03 -11.08
N GLU A 434 17.25 31.76 -11.94
CA GLU A 434 16.68 32.69 -12.90
C GLU A 434 15.14 32.47 -12.94
N PRO A 435 14.35 33.50 -13.25
CA PRO A 435 12.90 33.35 -13.35
C PRO A 435 12.53 32.37 -14.46
N GLU A 436 11.50 31.56 -14.23
CA GLU A 436 10.94 30.73 -15.29
C GLU A 436 10.39 31.62 -16.42
N PRO A 437 10.61 31.26 -17.69
CA PRO A 437 10.09 32.02 -18.81
C PRO A 437 8.56 32.01 -18.79
N ASP A 438 7.95 33.17 -19.04
CA ASP A 438 6.50 33.31 -19.19
C ASP A 438 6.05 32.75 -20.56
N VAL A 439 6.04 31.43 -20.65
CA VAL A 439 5.61 30.67 -21.83
C VAL A 439 4.53 29.67 -21.44
N ILE A 440 3.55 29.48 -22.33
CA ILE A 440 2.52 28.47 -22.13
C ILE A 440 3.17 27.09 -22.25
N LYS A 441 3.29 26.40 -21.11
CA LYS A 441 3.76 25.01 -21.04
C LYS A 441 2.57 24.07 -21.28
N GLU A 442 2.78 23.03 -22.08
CA GLU A 442 1.78 21.99 -22.33
C GLU A 442 1.43 21.25 -21.04
N VAL A 443 0.15 20.96 -20.84
CA VAL A 443 -0.33 20.10 -19.76
C VAL A 443 -0.39 18.68 -20.34
N PRO A 444 0.33 17.70 -19.79
CA PRO A 444 0.34 16.35 -20.32
C PRO A 444 -1.04 15.69 -20.20
N GLU A 445 -1.35 14.81 -21.13
CA GLU A 445 -2.58 14.01 -21.10
C GLU A 445 -2.54 12.94 -20.00
N PRO A 446 -3.69 12.57 -19.42
CA PRO A 446 -3.80 11.42 -18.53
C PRO A 446 -3.35 10.10 -19.15
N ALA A 447 -2.97 9.15 -18.30
CA ALA A 447 -2.62 7.80 -18.71
C ALA A 447 -3.80 7.08 -19.38
N LYS A 448 -3.48 6.16 -20.31
CA LYS A 448 -4.48 5.36 -21.04
C LYS A 448 -4.37 3.90 -20.65
N ALA A 449 -5.51 3.24 -20.54
CA ALA A 449 -5.57 1.82 -20.20
C ALA A 449 -4.88 0.96 -21.27
N ALA A 450 -4.28 -0.15 -20.83
CA ALA A 450 -3.76 -1.15 -21.76
C ALA A 450 -4.89 -1.75 -22.61
N LEU A 451 -4.60 -2.03 -23.89
CA LEU A 451 -5.51 -2.75 -24.78
C LEU A 451 -5.61 -4.21 -24.36
N ASP A 452 -6.74 -4.86 -24.63
CA ASP A 452 -6.87 -6.30 -24.42
C ASP A 452 -5.83 -7.09 -25.24
N PRO A 453 -5.35 -8.25 -24.75
CA PRO A 453 -4.30 -9.01 -25.44
C PRO A 453 -4.62 -9.30 -26.93
N ALA A 454 -5.89 -9.60 -27.23
CA ALA A 454 -6.33 -9.85 -28.60
C ALA A 454 -6.20 -8.63 -29.52
N ASP A 455 -6.34 -7.41 -28.97
CA ASP A 455 -6.33 -6.15 -29.70
C ASP A 455 -4.93 -5.53 -29.83
N VAL A 456 -3.97 -5.98 -29.01
CA VAL A 456 -2.57 -5.60 -29.14
C VAL A 456 -2.02 -6.19 -30.45
N ARG A 457 -1.36 -5.38 -31.27
CA ARG A 457 -1.00 -5.78 -32.65
C ARG A 457 0.22 -6.69 -32.76
N THR A 458 1.27 -6.45 -31.99
CA THR A 458 2.58 -7.11 -32.15
C THR A 458 2.95 -7.91 -30.91
N THR A 459 3.75 -8.96 -31.10
CA THR A 459 4.32 -9.77 -30.00
C THR A 459 5.24 -8.94 -29.10
N GLU A 460 5.90 -7.92 -29.66
CA GLU A 460 6.68 -6.94 -28.90
C GLU A 460 5.80 -6.11 -27.95
N GLN A 461 4.69 -5.56 -28.43
CA GLN A 461 3.81 -4.77 -27.58
C GLN A 461 3.12 -5.64 -26.52
N LEU A 462 2.81 -6.91 -26.85
CA LEU A 462 2.31 -7.88 -25.86
C LEU A 462 3.34 -8.11 -24.75
N TYR A 463 4.60 -8.35 -25.11
CA TYR A 463 5.69 -8.50 -24.14
C TYR A 463 5.86 -7.25 -23.27
N LEU A 464 5.94 -6.06 -23.86
CA LEU A 464 6.11 -4.81 -23.11
C LEU A 464 4.92 -4.51 -22.20
N THR A 465 3.71 -4.86 -22.62
CA THR A 465 2.51 -4.70 -21.78
C THR A 465 2.53 -5.69 -20.61
N GLY A 466 2.89 -6.96 -20.84
CA GLY A 466 3.08 -7.92 -19.76
C GLY A 466 4.15 -7.48 -18.75
N LEU A 467 5.29 -6.99 -19.24
CA LEU A 467 6.38 -6.49 -18.41
C LEU A 467 5.93 -5.29 -17.55
N HIS A 468 5.18 -4.36 -18.13
CA HIS A 468 4.59 -3.23 -17.41
C HIS A 468 3.64 -3.70 -16.29
N LEU A 469 2.77 -4.68 -16.58
CA LEU A 469 1.84 -5.23 -15.59
C LEU A 469 2.56 -5.94 -14.42
N GLU A 470 3.65 -6.67 -14.69
CA GLU A 470 4.50 -7.23 -13.63
C GLU A 470 5.19 -6.15 -12.81
N GLN A 471 5.76 -5.14 -13.49
CA GLN A 471 6.45 -4.03 -12.84
C GLN A 471 5.53 -3.33 -11.85
N TYR A 472 4.32 -2.98 -12.30
CA TYR A 472 3.31 -2.26 -11.51
C TYR A 472 2.55 -3.14 -10.53
N ARG A 473 2.85 -4.45 -10.47
CA ARG A 473 2.13 -5.44 -9.66
C ARG A 473 0.61 -5.32 -9.87
N HIS A 474 0.20 -5.21 -11.13
CA HIS A 474 -1.15 -4.81 -11.49
C HIS A 474 -2.20 -5.78 -10.92
N ALA A 475 -3.22 -5.23 -10.27
CA ALA A 475 -4.21 -6.03 -9.53
C ALA A 475 -5.30 -6.63 -10.43
N THR A 476 -5.65 -5.94 -11.52
CA THR A 476 -6.86 -6.27 -12.31
C THR A 476 -6.56 -6.92 -13.67
N TYR A 477 -5.30 -6.97 -14.10
CA TYR A 477 -4.88 -7.54 -15.39
C TYR A 477 -3.70 -8.49 -15.13
N SER A 478 -3.63 -9.59 -15.88
CA SER A 478 -2.56 -10.57 -15.75
C SER A 478 -1.52 -10.43 -16.85
N ALA A 479 -0.25 -10.33 -16.49
CA ALA A 479 0.86 -10.32 -17.45
C ALA A 479 0.91 -11.58 -18.31
N THR A 480 0.56 -12.74 -17.74
CA THR A 480 0.57 -14.03 -18.44
C THR A 480 -0.38 -14.07 -19.62
N ASP A 481 -1.50 -13.33 -19.58
CA ASP A 481 -2.49 -13.32 -20.66
C ASP A 481 -1.86 -12.71 -21.93
N TYR A 482 -0.99 -11.71 -21.76
CA TYR A 482 -0.28 -11.06 -22.85
C TYR A 482 0.86 -11.95 -23.38
N TYR A 483 1.64 -12.57 -22.49
CA TYR A 483 2.72 -13.47 -22.90
C TYR A 483 2.19 -14.72 -23.62
N GLN A 484 1.09 -15.31 -23.12
CA GLN A 484 0.46 -16.46 -23.76
C GLN A 484 -0.14 -16.11 -25.11
N GLU A 485 -0.76 -14.94 -25.24
CA GLU A 485 -1.26 -14.47 -26.54
C GLU A 485 -0.10 -14.24 -27.53
N ALA A 486 1.06 -13.76 -27.06
CA ALA A 486 2.24 -13.62 -27.91
C ALA A 486 2.76 -14.99 -28.37
N ILE A 487 2.89 -15.96 -27.45
CA ILE A 487 3.32 -17.34 -27.76
C ILE A 487 2.32 -18.04 -28.67
N ARG A 488 1.02 -17.78 -28.54
CA ARG A 488 0.00 -18.33 -29.45
C ARG A 488 0.22 -17.86 -30.90
N ARG A 489 0.67 -16.61 -31.09
CA ARG A 489 0.94 -16.02 -32.41
C ARG A 489 2.32 -16.42 -32.94
N ASP A 490 3.31 -16.46 -32.07
CA ASP A 490 4.69 -16.81 -32.37
C ASP A 490 5.24 -17.74 -31.26
N PRO A 491 5.10 -19.08 -31.44
CA PRO A 491 5.50 -20.05 -30.43
C PRO A 491 6.99 -20.03 -30.07
N ILE A 492 7.83 -19.40 -30.90
CA ILE A 492 9.28 -19.37 -30.72
C ILE A 492 9.78 -18.00 -30.21
N ASP A 493 8.90 -17.02 -29.95
CA ASP A 493 9.34 -15.71 -29.44
C ASP A 493 10.12 -15.86 -28.12
N VAL A 494 11.40 -15.45 -28.15
CA VAL A 494 12.36 -15.64 -27.05
C VAL A 494 11.92 -14.92 -25.78
N ARG A 495 11.41 -13.69 -25.90
CA ARG A 495 11.11 -12.83 -24.75
C ARG A 495 9.92 -13.36 -23.97
N ASN A 496 8.85 -13.74 -24.67
CA ASN A 496 7.63 -14.24 -24.05
C ASN A 496 7.82 -15.66 -23.47
N ASN A 497 8.60 -16.52 -24.14
CA ASN A 497 8.99 -17.81 -23.57
C ASN A 497 9.85 -17.63 -22.30
N ASN A 498 10.83 -16.72 -22.32
CA ASN A 498 11.62 -16.40 -21.12
C ASN A 498 10.73 -15.85 -19.98
N ALA A 499 9.84 -14.91 -20.28
CA ALA A 499 8.94 -14.31 -19.29
C ALA A 499 7.99 -15.34 -18.66
N MET A 500 7.39 -16.25 -19.45
CA MET A 500 6.58 -17.35 -18.93
C MET A 500 7.39 -18.33 -18.06
N GLY A 501 8.62 -18.64 -18.48
CA GLY A 501 9.54 -19.46 -17.69
C GLY A 501 9.87 -18.84 -16.34
N LEU A 502 10.27 -17.56 -16.32
CA LEU A 502 10.56 -16.82 -15.10
C LEU A 502 9.33 -16.67 -14.19
N TRP A 503 8.14 -16.43 -14.77
CA TRP A 503 6.89 -16.39 -14.03
C TRP A 503 6.60 -17.73 -13.34
N LEU A 504 6.81 -18.86 -14.03
CA LEU A 504 6.63 -20.20 -13.45
C LEU A 504 7.65 -20.51 -12.34
N ILE A 505 8.89 -20.03 -12.45
CA ILE A 505 9.89 -20.11 -11.36
C ILE A 505 9.38 -19.34 -10.13
N ARG A 506 8.86 -18.11 -10.29
CA ARG A 506 8.25 -17.35 -9.18
C ARG A 506 7.08 -18.09 -8.51
N LYS A 507 6.41 -18.97 -9.26
CA LYS A 507 5.30 -19.78 -8.76
C LYS A 507 5.72 -21.14 -8.21
N GLY A 508 7.03 -21.44 -8.11
CA GLY A 508 7.54 -22.73 -7.63
C GLY A 508 7.37 -23.88 -8.62
N GLN A 509 6.96 -23.60 -9.87
CA GLN A 509 6.63 -24.59 -10.89
C GLN A 509 7.82 -24.85 -11.82
N PHE A 510 8.95 -25.26 -11.24
CA PHE A 510 10.23 -25.37 -11.94
C PHE A 510 10.18 -26.33 -13.15
N ALA A 511 9.55 -27.48 -13.00
CA ALA A 511 9.40 -28.44 -14.10
C ALA A 511 8.51 -27.90 -15.24
N LYS A 512 7.50 -27.08 -14.94
CA LYS A 512 6.66 -26.42 -15.96
C LYS A 512 7.38 -25.25 -16.63
N ALA A 513 8.32 -24.60 -15.94
CA ALA A 513 9.12 -23.50 -16.48
C ALA A 513 10.13 -23.97 -17.55
N GLU A 514 10.75 -25.13 -17.33
CA GLU A 514 11.85 -25.65 -18.16
C GLU A 514 11.52 -25.70 -19.66
N PRO A 515 10.36 -26.22 -20.14
CA PRO A 515 10.04 -26.26 -21.56
C PRO A 515 10.04 -24.87 -22.24
N TYR A 516 9.48 -23.85 -21.58
CA TYR A 516 9.47 -22.48 -22.11
C TYR A 516 10.91 -21.93 -22.21
N LEU A 517 11.71 -22.12 -21.17
CA LEU A 517 13.09 -21.64 -21.12
C LEU A 517 13.97 -22.36 -22.15
N ARG A 518 13.80 -23.67 -22.33
CA ARG A 518 14.48 -24.42 -23.40
C ARG A 518 14.08 -23.92 -24.79
N GLN A 519 12.81 -23.58 -25.02
CA GLN A 519 12.37 -23.01 -26.30
C GLN A 519 12.97 -21.62 -26.54
N ALA A 520 13.05 -20.77 -25.51
CA ALA A 520 13.73 -19.48 -25.58
C ALA A 520 15.21 -19.65 -25.92
N VAL A 521 15.94 -20.50 -25.20
CA VAL A 521 17.37 -20.77 -25.45
C VAL A 521 17.61 -21.35 -26.84
N LYS A 522 16.80 -22.33 -27.27
CA LYS A 522 16.90 -22.94 -28.60
C LYS A 522 16.77 -21.89 -29.70
N THR A 523 15.77 -21.01 -29.60
CA THR A 523 15.52 -19.98 -30.61
C THR A 523 16.61 -18.92 -30.59
N LEU A 524 16.98 -18.46 -29.39
CA LEU A 524 18.01 -17.46 -29.17
C LEU A 524 19.38 -17.90 -29.73
N THR A 525 19.68 -19.20 -29.69
CA THR A 525 20.97 -19.76 -30.13
C THR A 525 20.96 -20.37 -31.54
N GLU A 526 19.82 -20.36 -32.23
CA GLU A 526 19.64 -21.01 -33.55
C GLU A 526 20.67 -20.53 -34.59
N ARG A 527 20.93 -19.22 -34.64
CA ARG A 527 21.87 -18.62 -35.59
C ARG A 527 23.23 -18.30 -34.99
N ASN A 528 23.26 -18.01 -33.69
CA ASN A 528 24.44 -17.59 -32.96
C ASN A 528 24.55 -18.42 -31.67
N PRO A 529 25.50 -19.36 -31.57
CA PRO A 529 25.71 -20.16 -30.35
C PRO A 529 26.07 -19.32 -29.11
N ASN A 530 26.41 -18.05 -29.30
CA ASN A 530 26.79 -17.09 -28.25
C ASN A 530 25.84 -15.88 -28.36
N PRO A 531 24.71 -15.88 -27.65
CA PRO A 531 23.73 -14.81 -27.77
C PRO A 531 24.18 -13.54 -27.05
N TYR A 532 23.64 -12.40 -27.49
CA TYR A 532 23.92 -11.10 -26.85
C TYR A 532 23.41 -11.05 -25.41
N ASP A 533 22.22 -11.59 -25.16
CA ASP A 533 21.59 -11.65 -23.83
C ASP A 533 21.73 -13.05 -23.21
N GLY A 534 22.12 -13.09 -21.94
CA GLY A 534 22.31 -14.31 -21.15
C GLY A 534 21.11 -14.70 -20.29
N GLU A 535 20.06 -13.88 -20.24
CA GLU A 535 18.93 -14.08 -19.31
C GLU A 535 18.24 -15.44 -19.47
N PRO A 536 17.86 -15.89 -20.68
CA PRO A 536 17.17 -17.18 -20.81
C PRO A 536 18.04 -18.37 -20.40
N LEU A 537 19.37 -18.26 -20.56
CA LEU A 537 20.32 -19.27 -20.11
C LEU A 537 20.42 -19.29 -18.58
N TYR A 538 20.50 -18.12 -17.94
CA TYR A 538 20.50 -18.01 -16.48
C TYR A 538 19.21 -18.56 -15.87
N ASN A 539 18.04 -18.15 -16.38
CA ASN A 539 16.74 -18.60 -15.90
C ASN A 539 16.56 -20.11 -16.11
N LEU A 540 17.05 -20.68 -17.22
CA LEU A 540 17.07 -22.14 -17.42
C LEU A 540 17.96 -22.82 -16.36
N GLY A 541 19.17 -22.31 -16.13
CA GLY A 541 20.06 -22.80 -15.08
C GLY A 541 19.39 -22.79 -13.69
N LEU A 542 18.67 -21.71 -13.36
CA LEU A 542 17.92 -21.61 -12.11
C LEU A 542 16.81 -22.65 -12.01
N SER A 543 16.03 -22.83 -13.08
CA SER A 543 14.98 -23.85 -13.17
C SER A 543 15.53 -25.27 -13.00
N LEU A 544 16.71 -25.54 -13.55
CA LEU A 544 17.38 -26.84 -13.45
C LEU A 544 17.97 -27.06 -12.05
N LYS A 545 18.57 -26.03 -11.45
CA LYS A 545 19.08 -26.05 -10.07
C LYS A 545 17.97 -26.44 -9.09
N TYR A 546 16.81 -25.80 -9.17
CA TYR A 546 15.67 -26.11 -8.30
C TYR A 546 15.07 -27.51 -8.50
N GLN A 547 15.31 -28.15 -9.65
CA GLN A 547 14.93 -29.55 -9.90
C GLN A 547 16.02 -30.56 -9.48
N GLY A 548 17.14 -30.11 -8.92
CA GLY A 548 18.29 -30.97 -8.60
C GLY A 548 19.10 -31.43 -9.81
N LYS A 549 18.86 -30.87 -11.01
CA LYS A 549 19.63 -31.14 -12.25
C LYS A 549 20.90 -30.28 -12.28
N THR A 550 21.77 -30.47 -11.28
CA THR A 550 22.88 -29.53 -10.96
C THR A 550 23.95 -29.45 -12.03
N GLU A 551 24.32 -30.56 -12.68
CA GLU A 551 25.35 -30.55 -13.74
C GLU A 551 24.90 -29.75 -14.97
N GLU A 552 23.66 -29.95 -15.41
CA GLU A 552 23.11 -29.20 -16.55
C GLU A 552 22.92 -27.71 -16.18
N ALA A 553 22.50 -27.43 -14.94
CA ALA A 553 22.41 -26.06 -14.43
C ALA A 553 23.77 -25.34 -14.47
N TYR A 554 24.84 -26.03 -14.05
CA TYR A 554 26.20 -25.51 -14.04
C TYR A 554 26.66 -25.09 -15.45
N ASP A 555 26.43 -25.93 -16.46
CA ASP A 555 26.77 -25.60 -17.85
C ASP A 555 26.03 -24.35 -18.35
N PHE A 556 24.73 -24.24 -18.06
CA PHE A 556 23.93 -23.09 -18.48
C PHE A 556 24.31 -21.80 -17.75
N PHE A 557 24.65 -21.85 -16.46
CA PHE A 557 25.15 -20.67 -15.75
C PHE A 557 26.50 -20.20 -16.30
N TYR A 558 27.44 -21.11 -16.58
CA TYR A 558 28.70 -20.75 -17.23
C TYR A 558 28.46 -20.07 -18.58
N LYS A 559 27.52 -20.61 -19.37
CA LYS A 559 27.17 -20.01 -20.65
C LYS A 559 26.56 -18.62 -20.51
N ALA A 560 25.70 -18.42 -19.52
CA ALA A 560 25.13 -17.10 -19.22
C ALA A 560 26.21 -16.06 -18.87
N CYS A 561 27.25 -16.48 -18.13
CA CYS A 561 28.37 -15.60 -17.73
C CYS A 561 29.27 -15.12 -18.88
N TRP A 562 29.06 -15.59 -20.11
CA TRP A 562 29.74 -15.02 -21.27
C TRP A 562 29.22 -13.62 -21.61
N ASN A 563 28.05 -13.25 -21.08
CA ASN A 563 27.50 -11.90 -21.07
C ASN A 563 27.81 -11.20 -19.74
N ALA A 564 28.30 -9.96 -19.80
CA ALA A 564 28.71 -9.20 -18.62
C ALA A 564 27.57 -8.91 -17.62
N ALA A 565 26.33 -8.73 -18.08
CA ALA A 565 25.18 -8.43 -17.23
C ALA A 565 24.80 -9.61 -16.31
N TRP A 566 25.16 -10.84 -16.70
CA TRP A 566 24.85 -12.06 -15.95
C TRP A 566 26.07 -12.66 -15.22
N GLN A 567 27.23 -12.00 -15.27
CA GLN A 567 28.43 -12.50 -14.58
C GLN A 567 28.30 -12.49 -13.06
N ASP A 568 27.71 -11.46 -12.46
CA ASP A 568 27.51 -11.42 -11.00
C ASP A 568 26.64 -12.60 -10.53
N ALA A 569 25.38 -12.62 -10.95
CA ALA A 569 24.41 -13.61 -10.52
C ALA A 569 24.77 -15.04 -11.00
N GLY A 570 25.31 -15.18 -12.21
CA GLY A 570 25.69 -16.47 -12.77
C GLY A 570 26.88 -17.09 -12.05
N TYR A 571 27.97 -16.35 -11.82
CA TYR A 571 29.11 -16.88 -11.06
C TYR A 571 28.79 -17.11 -9.59
N TYR A 572 27.88 -16.33 -8.99
CA TYR A 572 27.36 -16.63 -7.65
C TYR A 572 26.64 -17.99 -7.62
N SER A 573 25.74 -18.24 -8.58
CA SER A 573 25.05 -19.54 -8.70
C SER A 573 26.01 -20.71 -8.95
N LEU A 574 27.06 -20.50 -9.75
CA LEU A 574 28.12 -21.48 -9.96
C LEU A 574 28.87 -21.80 -8.66
N ALA A 575 29.31 -20.77 -7.93
CA ALA A 575 30.00 -20.94 -6.66
C ALA A 575 29.14 -21.72 -5.65
N GLN A 576 27.83 -21.50 -5.59
CA GLN A 576 26.92 -22.31 -4.76
C GLN A 576 26.94 -23.80 -5.15
N LEU A 577 26.96 -24.13 -6.45
CA LEU A 577 27.00 -25.51 -6.93
C LEU A 577 28.37 -26.17 -6.70
N SER A 578 29.47 -25.40 -6.79
CA SER A 578 30.82 -25.87 -6.50
C SER A 578 31.01 -26.11 -5.00
N VAL A 579 30.48 -25.23 -4.13
CA VAL A 579 30.41 -25.48 -2.68
C VAL A 579 29.62 -26.75 -2.37
N ALA A 580 28.45 -26.94 -2.99
CA ALA A 580 27.63 -28.14 -2.77
C ALA A 580 28.33 -29.44 -3.16
N ARG A 581 29.30 -29.40 -4.08
CA ARG A 581 30.14 -30.53 -4.49
C ARG A 581 31.40 -30.70 -3.64
N GLY A 582 31.72 -29.73 -2.79
CA GLY A 582 32.96 -29.70 -2.01
C GLY A 582 34.19 -29.22 -2.80
N ASP A 583 33.99 -28.62 -3.98
CA ASP A 583 35.05 -28.11 -4.85
C ASP A 583 35.43 -26.67 -4.44
N TRP A 584 36.05 -26.53 -3.27
CA TRP A 584 36.26 -25.24 -2.59
C TRP A 584 37.14 -24.25 -3.36
N GLU A 585 38.20 -24.71 -4.03
CA GLU A 585 39.09 -23.87 -4.81
C GLU A 585 38.40 -23.29 -6.05
N GLU A 586 37.59 -24.10 -6.73
CA GLU A 586 36.80 -23.64 -7.89
C GLU A 586 35.71 -22.67 -7.41
N ALA A 587 35.02 -22.99 -6.32
CA ALA A 587 34.05 -22.09 -5.71
C ALA A 587 34.67 -20.73 -5.35
N LEU A 588 35.91 -20.71 -4.85
CA LEU A 588 36.63 -19.46 -4.56
C LEU A 588 36.91 -18.65 -5.84
N TYR A 589 37.31 -19.31 -6.92
CA TYR A 589 37.52 -18.66 -8.21
C TYR A 589 36.21 -18.05 -8.74
N GLU A 590 35.12 -18.80 -8.70
CA GLU A 590 33.81 -18.37 -9.18
C GLU A 590 33.25 -17.22 -8.34
N ILE A 591 33.30 -17.31 -7.01
CA ILE A 591 32.79 -16.23 -6.15
C ILE A 591 33.62 -14.95 -6.29
N ASP A 592 34.93 -15.06 -6.53
CA ASP A 592 35.76 -13.91 -6.85
C ASP A 592 35.36 -13.26 -8.18
N LYS A 593 34.98 -14.04 -9.19
CA LYS A 593 34.47 -13.51 -10.46
C LYS A 593 33.13 -12.79 -10.29
N SER A 594 32.23 -13.31 -9.45
CA SER A 594 30.97 -12.66 -9.11
C SER A 594 31.22 -11.31 -8.40
N LEU A 595 32.02 -11.32 -7.33
CA LEU A 595 32.26 -10.13 -6.50
C LEU A 595 33.07 -9.04 -7.21
N VAL A 596 33.87 -9.37 -8.23
CA VAL A 596 34.51 -8.37 -9.10
C VAL A 596 33.48 -7.54 -9.87
N ARG A 597 32.29 -8.09 -10.15
CA ARG A 597 31.20 -7.38 -10.84
C ARG A 597 30.26 -6.68 -9.86
N ASN A 598 30.06 -7.26 -8.68
CA ASN A 598 29.22 -6.69 -7.65
C ASN A 598 29.83 -6.91 -6.26
N TRP A 599 30.69 -5.98 -5.84
CA TRP A 599 31.34 -6.05 -4.53
C TRP A 599 30.37 -5.95 -3.35
N HIS A 600 29.18 -5.38 -3.61
CA HIS A 600 28.12 -5.16 -2.63
C HIS A 600 27.12 -6.33 -2.54
N ASN A 601 27.33 -7.43 -3.28
CA ASN A 601 26.54 -8.66 -3.12
C ASN A 601 26.79 -9.27 -1.73
N LEU A 602 25.93 -8.94 -0.76
CA LEU A 602 26.09 -9.34 0.65
C LEU A 602 26.09 -10.87 0.83
N ARG A 603 25.26 -11.58 0.05
CA ARG A 603 25.21 -13.06 0.05
C ARG A 603 26.46 -13.66 -0.58
N GLY A 604 27.00 -13.03 -1.63
CA GLY A 604 28.25 -13.44 -2.24
C GLY A 604 29.44 -13.31 -1.29
N ARG A 605 29.47 -12.23 -0.49
CA ARG A 605 30.49 -12.03 0.55
C ARG A 605 30.38 -13.04 1.68
N HIS A 606 29.16 -13.37 2.10
CA HIS A 606 28.89 -14.45 3.04
C HIS A 606 29.40 -15.79 2.51
N LEU A 607 29.01 -16.18 1.29
CA LEU A 607 29.47 -17.43 0.66
C LEU A 607 30.99 -17.49 0.53
N LYS A 608 31.65 -16.37 0.17
CA LYS A 608 33.12 -16.30 0.14
C LYS A 608 33.74 -16.49 1.52
N ALA A 609 33.15 -15.92 2.58
CA ALA A 609 33.63 -16.15 3.94
C ALA A 609 33.52 -17.63 4.34
N THR A 610 32.41 -18.29 4.00
CA THR A 610 32.22 -19.74 4.17
C THR A 610 33.29 -20.53 3.41
N ILE A 611 33.53 -20.22 2.13
CA ILE A 611 34.57 -20.88 1.31
C ILE A 611 35.96 -20.71 1.92
N LEU A 612 36.32 -19.49 2.35
CA LEU A 612 37.63 -19.22 2.96
C LEU A 612 37.82 -19.96 4.29
N ARG A 613 36.76 -20.10 5.10
CA ARG A 613 36.79 -20.92 6.32
C ARG A 613 37.08 -22.38 6.01
N HIS A 614 36.38 -22.97 5.04
CA HIS A 614 36.58 -24.37 4.64
C HIS A 614 37.95 -24.64 4.01
N LEU A 615 38.53 -23.66 3.32
CA LEU A 615 39.92 -23.69 2.83
C LEU A 615 40.98 -23.46 3.94
N GLY A 616 40.57 -23.20 5.19
CA GLY A 616 41.48 -22.92 6.30
C GLY A 616 42.15 -21.53 6.24
N ARG A 617 41.68 -20.62 5.40
CA ARG A 617 42.22 -19.26 5.20
C ARG A 617 41.58 -18.26 6.19
N LYS A 618 41.82 -18.49 7.48
CA LYS A 618 41.13 -17.80 8.59
C LYS A 618 41.29 -16.29 8.57
N GLU A 619 42.51 -15.79 8.36
CA GLU A 619 42.81 -14.35 8.38
C GLU A 619 42.11 -13.61 7.23
N ASP A 620 42.09 -14.22 6.04
CA ASP A 620 41.41 -13.66 4.87
C ASP A 620 39.90 -13.62 5.09
N ALA A 621 39.33 -14.68 5.68
CA ALA A 621 37.91 -14.75 6.01
C ALA A 621 37.52 -13.64 7.01
N LEU A 622 38.28 -13.50 8.12
CA LEU A 622 38.03 -12.46 9.11
C LEU A 622 38.17 -11.05 8.53
N SER A 623 39.17 -10.81 7.69
CA SER A 623 39.34 -9.50 7.03
C SER A 623 38.14 -9.16 6.14
N LEU A 624 37.66 -10.13 5.34
CA LEU A 624 36.47 -9.96 4.49
C LEU A 624 35.22 -9.71 5.34
N ILE A 625 35.04 -10.44 6.44
CA ILE A 625 33.92 -10.29 7.37
C ILE A 625 33.90 -8.88 7.98
N GLU A 626 35.03 -8.41 8.51
CA GLU A 626 35.12 -7.07 9.12
C GLU A 626 34.91 -5.93 8.11
N GLU A 627 35.30 -6.12 6.85
CA GLU A 627 34.93 -5.21 5.77
C GLU A 627 33.42 -5.27 5.47
N SER A 628 32.84 -6.47 5.40
CA SER A 628 31.40 -6.66 5.15
C SER A 628 30.55 -5.98 6.21
N LEU A 629 30.88 -6.18 7.50
CA LEU A 629 30.13 -5.61 8.62
C LEU A 629 30.31 -4.08 8.74
N ARG A 630 31.38 -3.51 8.18
CA ARG A 630 31.53 -2.04 8.03
C ARG A 630 30.64 -1.48 6.92
N MET A 631 30.42 -2.23 5.84
CA MET A 631 29.51 -1.81 4.76
C MET A 631 28.04 -1.95 5.18
N ASP A 632 27.72 -3.04 5.88
CA ASP A 632 26.40 -3.37 6.37
C ASP A 632 26.48 -4.26 7.62
N ARG A 633 26.15 -3.69 8.78
CA ARG A 633 26.16 -4.40 10.07
C ARG A 633 25.11 -5.51 10.15
N PHE A 634 24.08 -5.47 9.32
CA PHE A 634 23.04 -6.49 9.22
C PHE A 634 23.36 -7.54 8.14
N ASN A 635 24.64 -7.73 7.79
CA ASN A 635 25.08 -8.92 7.07
C ASN A 635 25.17 -10.10 8.05
N PHE A 636 24.01 -10.68 8.37
CA PHE A 636 23.87 -11.75 9.35
C PHE A 636 24.70 -13.00 8.99
N GLY A 637 24.85 -13.31 7.69
CA GLY A 637 25.70 -14.41 7.22
C GLY A 637 27.17 -14.21 7.60
N CYS A 638 27.75 -13.03 7.35
CA CYS A 638 29.10 -12.72 7.80
C CYS A 638 29.22 -12.67 9.34
N GLY A 639 28.19 -12.21 10.04
CA GLY A 639 28.15 -12.24 11.51
C GLY A 639 28.19 -13.67 12.07
N PHE A 640 27.45 -14.61 11.47
CA PHE A 640 27.46 -16.01 11.88
C PHE A 640 28.77 -16.70 11.52
N GLU A 641 29.33 -16.46 10.32
CA GLU A 641 30.67 -16.94 9.94
C GLU A 641 31.75 -16.44 10.90
N LYS A 642 31.64 -15.20 11.41
CA LYS A 642 32.55 -14.68 12.44
C LYS A 642 32.50 -15.56 13.68
N PHE A 643 31.30 -15.83 14.18
CA PHE A 643 31.09 -16.70 15.34
C PHE A 643 31.64 -18.11 15.11
N LEU A 644 31.41 -18.72 13.94
CA LEU A 644 31.96 -20.04 13.60
C LEU A 644 33.50 -20.05 13.57
N LEU A 645 34.12 -18.97 13.08
CA LEU A 645 35.59 -18.84 12.99
C LEU A 645 36.27 -18.57 14.34
N THR A 646 35.63 -17.78 15.21
CA THR A 646 36.20 -17.38 16.50
C THR A 646 35.85 -18.37 17.61
N GLY A 647 34.70 -19.04 17.52
CA GLY A 647 34.13 -19.84 18.61
C GLY A 647 33.76 -19.00 19.83
N ASN A 648 33.67 -17.67 19.69
CA ASN A 648 33.43 -16.74 20.78
C ASN A 648 31.94 -16.42 20.91
N ASP A 649 31.33 -16.78 22.03
CA ASP A 649 29.92 -16.49 22.31
C ASP A 649 29.58 -15.01 22.25
N ALA A 650 30.53 -14.09 22.47
CA ALA A 650 30.29 -12.65 22.34
C ALA A 650 29.94 -12.23 20.91
N ASP A 651 30.48 -12.92 19.89
CA ASP A 651 30.14 -12.65 18.49
C ASP A 651 28.70 -13.11 18.19
N TRP A 652 28.28 -14.24 18.77
CA TRP A 652 26.89 -14.70 18.71
C TRP A 652 25.93 -13.73 19.39
N GLN A 653 26.26 -13.25 20.60
CA GLN A 653 25.43 -12.26 21.30
C GLN A 653 25.31 -10.95 20.51
N THR A 654 26.39 -10.53 19.85
CA THR A 654 26.36 -9.35 18.97
C THR A 654 25.41 -9.57 17.80
N LEU A 655 25.50 -10.71 17.10
CA LEU A 655 24.61 -11.05 15.98
C LEU A 655 23.14 -11.09 16.43
N VAL A 656 22.84 -11.78 17.52
CA VAL A 656 21.47 -11.89 18.06
C VAL A 656 20.94 -10.53 18.49
N SER A 657 21.77 -9.64 19.06
CA SER A 657 21.32 -8.29 19.42
C SER A 657 20.91 -7.42 18.22
N LEU A 658 21.35 -7.76 17.01
CA LEU A 658 21.01 -7.07 15.76
C LEU A 658 19.79 -7.68 15.07
N MET A 659 19.33 -8.86 15.49
CA MET A 659 18.18 -9.56 14.91
C MET A 659 17.05 -9.55 15.91
N ARG A 660 15.88 -9.04 15.51
CA ARG A 660 14.64 -9.20 16.30
C ARG A 660 14.43 -10.67 16.69
N PRO A 661 13.82 -10.95 17.85
CA PRO A 661 13.51 -12.30 18.33
C PRO A 661 12.31 -12.91 17.58
N GLU A 662 12.40 -12.94 16.24
CA GLU A 662 11.43 -13.48 15.30
C GLU A 662 12.15 -14.40 14.30
N ALA A 663 11.51 -15.52 13.92
CA ALA A 663 12.14 -16.58 13.15
C ALA A 663 12.63 -16.15 11.75
N HIS A 664 11.97 -15.21 11.08
CA HIS A 664 12.17 -14.92 9.66
C HIS A 664 13.64 -14.62 9.28
N ASN A 665 14.33 -13.76 10.02
CA ASN A 665 15.73 -13.42 9.73
C ASN A 665 16.66 -14.65 9.84
N TYR A 666 16.33 -15.58 10.75
CA TYR A 666 17.08 -16.82 10.94
C TYR A 666 16.74 -17.87 9.89
N GLU A 667 15.49 -17.93 9.43
CA GLU A 667 15.08 -18.76 8.30
C GLU A 667 15.88 -18.38 7.05
N GLU A 668 15.95 -17.09 6.72
CA GLU A 668 16.72 -16.58 5.58
C GLU A 668 18.21 -16.94 5.69
N LEU A 669 18.80 -16.79 6.88
CA LEU A 669 20.20 -17.18 7.13
C LEU A 669 20.43 -18.69 6.94
N ALA A 670 19.54 -19.53 7.46
CA ALA A 670 19.64 -20.98 7.30
C ALA A 670 19.46 -21.41 5.83
N LEU A 671 18.52 -20.78 5.11
CA LEU A 671 18.29 -21.01 3.70
C LEU A 671 19.46 -20.55 2.82
N ASP A 672 20.21 -19.51 3.23
CA ASP A 672 21.44 -19.09 2.56
C ASP A 672 22.48 -20.21 2.53
N TYR A 673 22.73 -20.88 3.67
CA TYR A 673 23.61 -22.06 3.73
C TYR A 673 23.06 -23.25 2.94
N ALA A 674 21.77 -23.55 3.11
CA ALA A 674 21.12 -24.66 2.42
C ALA A 674 21.19 -24.52 0.89
N SER A 675 21.10 -23.29 0.37
CA SER A 675 21.16 -23.00 -1.07
C SER A 675 22.52 -23.31 -1.74
N ALA A 676 23.57 -23.49 -0.93
CA ALA A 676 24.91 -23.90 -1.33
C ALA A 676 25.25 -25.35 -0.88
N GLY A 677 24.29 -26.10 -0.31
CA GLY A 677 24.53 -27.46 0.18
C GLY A 677 25.29 -27.53 1.51
N CYS A 678 25.46 -26.42 2.23
CA CYS A 678 26.07 -26.39 3.56
C CYS A 678 25.06 -26.80 4.65
N TRP A 679 24.64 -28.07 4.62
CA TRP A 679 23.55 -28.56 5.46
C TRP A 679 23.85 -28.56 6.96
N GLU A 680 25.11 -28.80 7.35
CA GLU A 680 25.53 -28.77 8.77
C GLU A 680 25.44 -27.35 9.34
N GLU A 681 25.98 -26.35 8.63
CA GLU A 681 25.85 -24.95 9.07
C GLU A 681 24.40 -24.47 9.08
N ALA A 682 23.59 -24.88 8.09
CA ALA A 682 22.17 -24.58 8.08
C ALA A 682 21.46 -25.17 9.31
N LEU A 683 21.80 -26.40 9.69
CA LEU A 683 21.29 -27.07 10.89
C LEU A 683 21.76 -26.37 12.18
N ASP A 684 23.02 -25.93 12.25
CA ASP A 684 23.58 -25.20 13.39
C ASP A 684 22.84 -23.89 13.67
N VAL A 685 22.50 -23.14 12.61
CA VAL A 685 21.69 -21.92 12.72
C VAL A 685 20.34 -22.25 13.34
N VAL A 686 19.63 -23.24 12.78
CA VAL A 686 18.29 -23.61 13.20
C VAL A 686 18.28 -24.14 14.64
N ASP A 687 19.23 -25.01 15.00
CA ASP A 687 19.31 -25.58 16.35
C ASP A 687 19.55 -24.52 17.42
N LYS A 688 20.45 -23.57 17.15
CA LYS A 688 20.68 -22.44 18.08
C LYS A 688 19.45 -21.59 18.27
N VAL A 689 18.71 -21.30 17.21
CA VAL A 689 17.56 -20.40 17.23
C VAL A 689 16.34 -21.07 17.86
N ILE A 690 16.11 -22.35 17.62
CA ILE A 690 15.06 -23.13 18.31
C ILE A 690 15.28 -23.05 19.82
N CYS A 691 16.52 -23.20 20.30
CA CYS A 691 16.84 -23.07 21.73
C CYS A 691 16.55 -21.69 22.34
N MET A 692 16.44 -20.63 21.53
CA MET A 692 16.12 -19.27 22.01
C MET A 692 14.62 -19.01 22.17
N ASN A 693 13.75 -19.90 21.66
CA ASN A 693 12.29 -19.75 21.71
C ASN A 693 11.80 -18.39 21.13
N VAL A 694 12.28 -18.03 19.94
CA VAL A 694 11.85 -16.84 19.19
C VAL A 694 10.40 -16.99 18.70
N LEU A 695 9.76 -15.88 18.30
CA LEU A 695 8.40 -15.93 17.75
C LEU A 695 8.39 -16.57 16.35
N GLY A 696 7.39 -17.40 16.05
CA GLY A 696 7.13 -17.93 14.70
C GLY A 696 8.02 -19.08 14.23
N GLN A 697 8.52 -19.95 15.13
CA GLN A 697 9.50 -21.00 14.80
C GLN A 697 8.99 -22.19 13.97
N THR A 698 7.71 -22.24 13.61
CA THR A 698 7.11 -23.43 12.98
C THR A 698 7.86 -23.87 11.72
N MET A 699 8.21 -22.94 10.82
CA MET A 699 8.96 -23.29 9.61
C MET A 699 10.42 -23.68 9.89
N LEU A 700 11.07 -23.12 10.91
CA LEU A 700 12.40 -23.57 11.34
C LEU A 700 12.42 -25.06 11.68
N HIS A 701 11.37 -25.59 12.31
CA HIS A 701 11.27 -27.04 12.57
C HIS A 701 11.14 -27.87 11.28
N TYR A 702 10.40 -27.40 10.28
CA TYR A 702 10.35 -28.08 8.96
C TYR A 702 11.69 -27.98 8.22
N TYR A 703 12.38 -26.84 8.29
CA TYR A 703 13.71 -26.69 7.71
C TYR A 703 14.72 -27.62 8.40
N LYS A 704 14.68 -27.74 9.74
CA LYS A 704 15.47 -28.73 10.48
C LYS A 704 15.23 -30.14 9.95
N SER A 705 13.97 -30.54 9.81
CA SER A 705 13.61 -31.86 9.25
C SER A 705 14.19 -32.06 7.85
N TRP A 706 14.05 -31.07 6.98
CA TRP A 706 14.58 -31.13 5.62
C TRP A 706 16.11 -31.25 5.60
N PHE A 707 16.83 -30.47 6.40
CA PHE A 707 18.29 -30.54 6.47
C PHE A 707 18.76 -31.91 6.99
N LEU A 708 18.10 -32.47 8.00
CA LEU A 708 18.40 -33.81 8.51
C LEU A 708 18.14 -34.91 7.47
N ILE A 709 17.11 -34.76 6.62
CA ILE A 709 16.87 -35.66 5.48
C ILE A 709 18.03 -35.56 4.48
N CYS A 710 18.47 -34.34 4.13
CA CYS A 710 19.61 -34.13 3.23
C CYS A 710 20.94 -34.67 3.78
N LEU A 711 21.11 -34.69 5.10
CA LEU A 711 22.26 -35.28 5.79
C LEU A 711 22.15 -36.81 6.00
N ASP A 712 21.09 -37.45 5.52
CA ASP A 712 20.76 -38.88 5.74
C ASP A 712 20.63 -39.28 7.23
N ARG A 713 20.31 -38.32 8.12
CA ARG A 713 20.10 -38.52 9.57
C ARG A 713 18.63 -38.88 9.87
N LYS A 714 18.22 -40.06 9.42
CA LYS A 714 16.80 -40.49 9.35
C LYS A 714 16.03 -40.44 10.67
N GLU A 715 16.63 -40.95 11.76
CA GLU A 715 15.94 -41.01 13.07
C GLU A 715 15.70 -39.62 13.64
N GLU A 716 16.69 -38.74 13.52
CA GLU A 716 16.60 -37.33 13.94
C GLU A 716 15.59 -36.58 13.07
N ALA A 717 15.56 -36.82 11.76
CA ALA A 717 14.58 -36.24 10.85
C ALA A 717 13.14 -36.60 11.25
N LEU A 718 12.85 -37.88 11.54
CA LEU A 718 11.52 -38.29 12.01
C LEU A 718 11.14 -37.64 13.35
N ALA A 719 12.12 -37.44 14.25
CA ALA A 719 11.88 -36.72 15.50
C ALA A 719 11.56 -35.24 15.27
N ALA A 720 12.32 -34.58 14.39
CA ALA A 720 12.08 -33.19 14.01
C ALA A 720 10.72 -33.00 13.32
N ILE A 721 10.30 -33.93 12.44
CA ILE A 721 8.98 -33.88 11.78
C ILE A 721 7.85 -33.96 12.81
N ARG A 722 7.95 -34.88 13.78
CA ARG A 722 6.96 -34.97 14.87
C ARG A 722 6.86 -33.68 15.68
N GLU A 723 7.98 -33.00 15.88
CA GLU A 723 7.99 -31.71 16.57
C GLU A 723 7.40 -30.60 15.70
N ALA A 724 7.73 -30.55 14.41
CA ALA A 724 7.18 -29.61 13.44
C ALA A 724 5.64 -29.71 13.34
N GLU A 725 5.10 -30.93 13.32
CA GLU A 725 3.65 -31.19 13.29
C GLU A 725 2.95 -30.85 14.63
N ARG A 726 3.69 -30.68 15.74
CA ARG A 726 3.14 -30.20 17.02
C ARG A 726 3.08 -28.69 17.14
N GLN A 727 3.87 -27.97 16.34
CA GLN A 727 3.88 -26.50 16.35
C GLN A 727 2.51 -25.91 15.99
N THR A 728 2.22 -24.71 16.49
CA THR A 728 0.97 -24.01 16.18
C THR A 728 0.95 -23.54 14.71
N PRO A 729 -0.20 -23.66 14.02
CA PRO A 729 -0.37 -23.10 12.67
C PRO A 729 -0.74 -21.62 12.65
N ASP A 730 -1.05 -21.02 13.80
CA ASP A 730 -1.49 -19.64 13.90
C ASP A 730 -0.41 -18.67 13.40
N CYS A 731 -0.78 -17.77 12.49
CA CYS A 731 0.11 -16.74 11.92
C CYS A 731 1.38 -17.30 11.23
N CYS A 732 1.39 -18.58 10.85
CA CYS A 732 2.50 -19.22 10.13
C CYS A 732 2.18 -19.32 8.62
N PHE A 733 2.74 -18.40 7.83
CA PHE A 733 2.44 -18.24 6.40
C PHE A 733 3.72 -18.33 5.56
N PRO A 734 4.27 -19.53 5.29
CA PRO A 734 5.49 -19.66 4.51
C PRO A 734 5.31 -19.16 3.08
N ASN A 735 6.28 -18.43 2.53
CA ASN A 735 6.19 -17.92 1.15
C ASN A 735 7.46 -18.10 0.29
N ALA A 736 8.56 -18.61 0.87
CA ALA A 736 9.82 -18.88 0.18
C ALA A 736 9.69 -20.04 -0.82
N LEU A 737 10.48 -20.01 -1.90
CA LEU A 737 10.52 -21.11 -2.87
C LEU A 737 11.12 -22.39 -2.25
N GLU A 738 12.10 -22.23 -1.37
CA GLU A 738 12.75 -23.30 -0.63
C GLU A 738 11.80 -23.97 0.36
N ALA A 739 10.79 -23.26 0.86
CA ALA A 739 9.74 -23.86 1.69
C ALA A 739 8.96 -24.96 0.95
N ILE A 740 8.74 -24.79 -0.36
CA ILE A 740 8.09 -25.82 -1.19
C ILE A 740 8.94 -27.09 -1.21
N LEU A 741 10.25 -26.96 -1.40
CA LEU A 741 11.18 -28.09 -1.42
C LEU A 741 11.23 -28.80 -0.06
N ALA A 742 11.33 -28.02 1.02
CA ALA A 742 11.41 -28.54 2.38
C ALA A 742 10.14 -29.33 2.76
N LEU A 743 8.97 -28.76 2.51
CA LEU A 743 7.68 -29.38 2.82
C LEU A 743 7.45 -30.63 1.95
N GLN A 744 7.78 -30.58 0.67
CA GLN A 744 7.67 -31.75 -0.21
C GLN A 744 8.60 -32.88 0.24
N ALA A 745 9.85 -32.56 0.62
CA ALA A 745 10.78 -33.55 1.16
C ALA A 745 10.26 -34.20 2.45
N VAL A 746 9.63 -33.43 3.34
CA VAL A 746 9.02 -33.95 4.56
C VAL A 746 7.81 -34.85 4.26
N ILE A 747 6.93 -34.42 3.35
CA ILE A 747 5.74 -35.19 2.92
C ILE A 747 6.14 -36.50 2.25
N ASP A 748 7.18 -36.48 1.41
CA ASP A 748 7.66 -37.67 0.71
C ASP A 748 8.38 -38.65 1.67
N PHE A 749 8.92 -38.14 2.78
CA PHE A 749 9.69 -38.92 3.76
C PHE A 749 8.83 -39.56 4.86
N ALA A 750 7.72 -38.94 5.26
CA ALA A 750 6.86 -39.40 6.35
C ALA A 750 5.39 -39.61 5.92
N GLU A 751 4.76 -40.69 6.39
CA GLU A 751 3.42 -41.11 5.95
C GLU A 751 2.29 -40.13 6.35
N GLU A 752 2.36 -39.54 7.54
CA GLU A 752 1.34 -38.62 8.08
C GLU A 752 1.96 -37.27 8.45
N THR A 753 1.59 -36.22 7.71
CA THR A 753 2.09 -34.84 7.85
C THR A 753 0.98 -33.81 7.52
N PRO A 754 -0.15 -33.83 8.25
CA PRO A 754 -1.31 -33.00 7.91
C PRO A 754 -1.00 -31.50 7.88
N LYS A 755 -0.11 -31.00 8.76
CA LYS A 755 0.26 -29.58 8.77
C LYS A 755 1.24 -29.24 7.66
N ALA A 756 2.21 -30.10 7.34
CA ALA A 756 3.07 -29.89 6.18
C ALA A 756 2.25 -29.75 4.89
N LEU A 757 1.26 -30.62 4.69
CA LEU A 757 0.31 -30.56 3.58
C LEU A 757 -0.52 -29.27 3.59
N TYR A 758 -0.94 -28.81 4.77
CA TYR A 758 -1.63 -27.53 4.93
C TYR A 758 -0.77 -26.34 4.47
N TYR A 759 0.48 -26.26 4.94
CA TYR A 759 1.42 -25.19 4.57
C TYR A 759 1.75 -25.21 3.08
N LEU A 760 1.96 -26.41 2.52
CA LEU A 760 2.20 -26.58 1.10
C LEU A 760 0.98 -26.13 0.28
N GLY A 761 -0.23 -26.44 0.74
CA GLY A 761 -1.46 -25.96 0.13
C GLY A 761 -1.58 -24.42 0.17
N ASN A 762 -1.21 -23.78 1.28
CA ASN A 762 -1.18 -22.32 1.38
C ASN A 762 -0.21 -21.68 0.39
N LEU A 763 1.01 -22.21 0.30
CA LEU A 763 2.03 -21.79 -0.67
C LEU A 763 1.50 -21.89 -2.09
N TRP A 764 0.92 -23.04 -2.46
CA TRP A 764 0.39 -23.23 -3.80
C TRP A 764 -0.77 -22.28 -4.11
N TYR A 765 -1.64 -22.00 -3.14
CA TYR A 765 -2.73 -21.05 -3.34
C TYR A 765 -2.21 -19.62 -3.54
N ASP A 766 -1.27 -19.14 -2.71
CA ASP A 766 -0.57 -17.85 -2.90
C ASP A 766 0.11 -17.75 -4.28
N LYS A 767 0.72 -18.84 -4.72
CA LYS A 767 1.34 -18.94 -6.06
C LYS A 767 0.34 -19.15 -7.20
N ARG A 768 -0.97 -19.11 -6.93
CA ARG A 768 -2.07 -19.30 -7.91
C ARG A 768 -2.04 -20.68 -8.59
N GLN A 769 -1.50 -21.69 -7.92
CA GLN A 769 -1.47 -23.09 -8.34
C GLN A 769 -2.62 -23.84 -7.64
N TYR A 770 -3.86 -23.50 -8.01
CA TYR A 770 -5.06 -23.96 -7.30
C TYR A 770 -5.24 -25.49 -7.29
N PRO A 771 -4.99 -26.23 -8.40
CA PRO A 771 -5.13 -27.68 -8.38
C PRO A 771 -4.21 -28.35 -7.34
N GLU A 772 -2.95 -27.91 -7.28
CA GLU A 772 -1.95 -28.38 -6.32
C GLU A 772 -2.34 -28.01 -4.89
N ALA A 773 -2.83 -26.78 -4.67
CA ALA A 773 -3.29 -26.31 -3.36
C ALA A 773 -4.46 -27.15 -2.82
N ILE A 774 -5.48 -27.38 -3.66
CA ILE A 774 -6.67 -28.15 -3.30
C ILE A 774 -6.28 -29.60 -3.00
N ALA A 775 -5.43 -30.22 -3.81
CA ALA A 775 -4.99 -31.60 -3.58
C ALA A 775 -4.24 -31.75 -2.25
N ALA A 776 -3.37 -30.79 -1.90
CA ALA A 776 -2.65 -30.78 -0.64
C ALA A 776 -3.63 -30.63 0.56
N TRP A 777 -4.57 -29.68 0.49
CA TRP A 777 -5.55 -29.49 1.55
C TRP A 777 -6.56 -30.64 1.68
N GLU A 778 -7.01 -31.25 0.58
CA GLU A 778 -7.86 -32.44 0.63
C GLU A 778 -7.13 -33.61 1.31
N THR A 779 -5.83 -33.76 1.08
CA THR A 779 -5.01 -34.79 1.72
C THR A 779 -4.78 -34.47 3.19
N SER A 780 -4.50 -33.20 3.52
CA SER A 780 -4.42 -32.71 4.90
C SER A 780 -5.71 -33.02 5.69
N MET A 781 -6.88 -32.69 5.13
CA MET A 781 -8.18 -32.99 5.73
C MET A 781 -8.44 -34.49 5.92
N LYS A 782 -7.95 -35.34 5.00
CA LYS A 782 -8.06 -36.81 5.12
C LYS A 782 -7.22 -37.35 6.27
N GLN A 783 -6.06 -36.76 6.53
CA GLN A 783 -5.17 -37.14 7.64
C GLN A 783 -5.67 -36.56 8.98
N ASP A 784 -6.13 -35.31 8.98
CA ASP A 784 -6.72 -34.65 10.15
C ASP A 784 -7.97 -33.84 9.78
N ALA A 785 -9.15 -34.39 10.10
CA ALA A 785 -10.44 -33.77 9.83
C ALA A 785 -10.90 -32.79 10.93
N THR A 786 -10.06 -32.54 11.95
CA THR A 786 -10.33 -31.66 13.10
C THR A 786 -9.62 -30.31 13.00
N PHE A 787 -8.90 -30.05 11.92
CA PHE A 787 -8.19 -28.80 11.68
C PHE A 787 -9.09 -27.75 11.00
N PRO A 788 -9.62 -26.72 11.71
CA PRO A 788 -10.64 -25.82 11.16
C PRO A 788 -10.13 -24.98 9.98
N THR A 789 -8.87 -24.54 10.02
CA THR A 789 -8.28 -23.69 8.98
C THR A 789 -8.20 -24.40 7.62
N VAL A 790 -7.90 -25.70 7.58
CA VAL A 790 -7.87 -26.49 6.34
C VAL A 790 -9.28 -26.58 5.74
N LEU A 791 -10.29 -26.82 6.57
CA LEU A 791 -11.69 -26.86 6.13
C LEU A 791 -12.14 -25.50 5.57
N ARG A 792 -11.78 -24.40 6.24
CA ARG A 792 -12.03 -23.04 5.77
C ARG A 792 -11.34 -22.73 4.44
N ASN A 793 -10.07 -23.14 4.28
CA ASN A 793 -9.32 -22.93 3.04
C ASN A 793 -9.88 -23.78 1.88
N LEU A 794 -10.29 -25.02 2.13
CA LEU A 794 -11.00 -25.84 1.13
C LEU A 794 -12.34 -25.23 0.75
N SER A 795 -13.11 -24.72 1.72
CA SER A 795 -14.37 -24.02 1.45
C SER A 795 -14.15 -22.84 0.50
N LEU A 796 -13.15 -22.00 0.79
CA LEU A 796 -12.73 -20.89 -0.05
C LEU A 796 -12.40 -21.34 -1.49
N ALA A 797 -11.57 -22.38 -1.65
CA ALA A 797 -11.17 -22.88 -2.95
C ALA A 797 -12.33 -23.52 -3.73
N TYR A 798 -13.20 -24.26 -3.05
CA TYR A 798 -14.36 -24.91 -3.63
C TYR A 798 -15.37 -23.90 -4.19
N PHE A 799 -15.62 -22.83 -3.44
CA PHE A 799 -16.49 -21.76 -3.89
C PHE A 799 -15.84 -20.96 -5.04
N ASN A 800 -14.67 -20.37 -4.81
CA ASN A 800 -14.06 -19.42 -5.75
C ASN A 800 -13.57 -20.10 -7.05
N LYS A 801 -13.05 -21.32 -6.98
CA LYS A 801 -12.31 -21.93 -8.11
C LYS A 801 -13.02 -23.13 -8.74
N LEU A 802 -13.87 -23.84 -7.99
CA LEU A 802 -14.55 -25.05 -8.49
C LEU A 802 -16.07 -24.90 -8.66
N GLY A 803 -16.69 -23.82 -8.17
CA GLY A 803 -18.15 -23.63 -8.21
C GLY A 803 -18.94 -24.64 -7.38
N LYS A 804 -18.33 -25.25 -6.37
CA LYS A 804 -18.96 -26.25 -5.48
C LYS A 804 -19.55 -25.56 -4.24
N GLU A 805 -20.63 -24.81 -4.45
CA GLU A 805 -21.23 -23.92 -3.44
C GLU A 805 -21.70 -24.66 -2.17
N GLU A 806 -22.46 -25.75 -2.32
CA GLU A 806 -23.02 -26.49 -1.18
C GLU A 806 -21.94 -27.24 -0.39
N GLU A 807 -20.93 -27.78 -1.07
CA GLU A 807 -19.76 -28.36 -0.40
C GLU A 807 -18.99 -27.31 0.39
N ALA A 808 -18.79 -26.11 -0.18
CA ALA A 808 -18.10 -25.03 0.49
C ALA A 808 -18.81 -24.63 1.79
N VAL A 809 -20.14 -24.51 1.75
CA VAL A 809 -20.97 -24.24 2.94
C VAL A 809 -20.77 -25.32 4.00
N ARG A 810 -20.91 -26.61 3.66
CA ARG A 810 -20.76 -27.70 4.63
C ARG A 810 -19.38 -27.73 5.29
N LEU A 811 -18.33 -27.42 4.52
CA LEU A 811 -16.97 -27.34 5.06
C LEU A 811 -16.81 -26.17 6.04
N LEU A 812 -17.37 -25.01 5.73
CA LEU A 812 -17.25 -23.82 6.57
C LEU A 812 -18.12 -23.89 7.83
N GLU A 813 -19.33 -24.44 7.71
CA GLU A 813 -20.19 -24.78 8.86
C GLU A 813 -19.45 -25.75 9.80
N LYS A 814 -18.77 -26.77 9.25
CA LYS A 814 -17.94 -27.69 10.05
C LYS A 814 -16.74 -26.99 10.68
N ALA A 815 -16.06 -26.10 9.96
CA ALA A 815 -14.93 -25.33 10.48
C ALA A 815 -15.37 -24.49 11.70
N PHE A 816 -16.49 -23.77 11.58
CA PHE A 816 -17.04 -22.99 12.69
C PHE A 816 -17.53 -23.86 13.85
N ALA A 817 -18.09 -25.05 13.58
CA ALA A 817 -18.51 -25.97 14.64
C ALA A 817 -17.34 -26.51 15.47
N LEU A 818 -16.13 -26.57 14.91
CA LEU A 818 -14.91 -26.96 15.62
C LEU A 818 -14.36 -25.83 16.50
N ASP A 819 -14.58 -24.57 16.14
CA ASP A 819 -14.23 -23.39 16.93
C ASP A 819 -15.30 -22.28 16.80
N THR A 820 -16.29 -22.32 17.69
CA THR A 820 -17.40 -21.35 17.69
C THR A 820 -17.02 -19.96 18.22
N THR A 821 -15.77 -19.77 18.68
CA THR A 821 -15.26 -18.48 19.15
C THR A 821 -14.59 -17.67 18.05
N ASP A 822 -14.40 -18.27 16.87
CA ASP A 822 -13.76 -17.65 15.72
C ASP A 822 -14.73 -16.69 15.00
N ALA A 823 -14.64 -15.41 15.37
CA ALA A 823 -15.46 -14.35 14.78
C ALA A 823 -15.20 -14.15 13.28
N ARG A 824 -13.99 -14.48 12.79
CA ARG A 824 -13.64 -14.38 11.37
C ARG A 824 -14.36 -15.46 10.57
N ILE A 825 -14.31 -16.71 11.01
CA ILE A 825 -15.03 -17.80 10.34
C ILE A 825 -16.55 -17.57 10.38
N LEU A 826 -17.09 -17.06 11.51
CA LEU A 826 -18.51 -16.69 11.60
C LEU A 826 -18.89 -15.63 10.56
N MET A 827 -18.07 -14.58 10.43
CA MET A 827 -18.26 -13.52 9.45
C MET A 827 -18.20 -14.06 8.01
N GLU A 828 -17.19 -14.89 7.70
CA GLU A 828 -17.04 -15.50 6.38
C GLU A 828 -18.22 -16.42 6.04
N LEU A 829 -18.77 -17.12 7.03
CA LEU A 829 -19.95 -17.98 6.89
C LEU A 829 -21.22 -17.18 6.60
N ASP A 830 -21.46 -16.09 7.32
CA ASP A 830 -22.59 -15.20 7.04
C ASP A 830 -22.48 -14.54 5.66
N GLN A 831 -21.26 -14.13 5.26
CA GLN A 831 -21.00 -13.63 3.91
C GLN A 831 -21.28 -14.68 2.82
N LEU A 832 -20.99 -15.95 3.07
CA LEU A 832 -21.31 -17.04 2.15
C LEU A 832 -22.83 -17.26 2.08
N TYR A 833 -23.52 -17.26 3.21
CA TYR A 833 -24.99 -17.33 3.25
C TYR A 833 -25.67 -16.17 2.51
N LYS A 834 -25.13 -14.95 2.64
CA LYS A 834 -25.56 -13.76 1.92
C LYS A 834 -25.52 -13.99 0.41
N ARG A 835 -24.39 -14.48 -0.11
CA ARG A 835 -24.17 -14.74 -1.55
C ARG A 835 -25.10 -15.81 -2.12
N LEU A 836 -25.43 -16.80 -1.30
CA LEU A 836 -26.38 -17.86 -1.63
C LEU A 836 -27.84 -17.45 -1.40
N ASN A 837 -28.13 -16.16 -1.15
CA ASN A 837 -29.47 -15.63 -0.94
C ASN A 837 -30.27 -16.36 0.15
N ARG A 838 -29.60 -16.81 1.22
CA ARG A 838 -30.34 -17.38 2.36
C ARG A 838 -31.30 -16.34 2.95
N PRO A 839 -32.48 -16.74 3.46
CA PRO A 839 -33.45 -15.79 4.00
C PRO A 839 -32.86 -14.92 5.13
N HIS A 840 -33.14 -13.61 5.13
CA HIS A 840 -32.64 -12.70 6.16
C HIS A 840 -33.03 -13.14 7.58
N THR A 841 -34.21 -13.74 7.76
CA THR A 841 -34.66 -14.28 9.06
C THR A 841 -33.81 -15.45 9.54
N GLU A 842 -33.32 -16.30 8.62
CA GLU A 842 -32.44 -17.41 8.96
C GLU A 842 -31.04 -16.89 9.34
N ARG A 843 -30.48 -15.98 8.52
CA ARG A 843 -29.19 -15.36 8.80
C ARG A 843 -29.18 -14.62 10.13
N LEU A 844 -30.20 -13.80 10.39
CA LEU A 844 -30.32 -13.08 11.66
C LEU A 844 -30.46 -14.04 12.85
N ALA A 845 -31.31 -15.07 12.74
CA ALA A 845 -31.48 -16.07 13.79
C ALA A 845 -30.20 -16.89 14.04
N PHE A 846 -29.33 -17.05 13.03
CA PHE A 846 -28.03 -17.67 13.18
C PHE A 846 -27.06 -16.76 13.94
N LEU A 847 -26.94 -15.49 13.54
CA LEU A 847 -26.09 -14.51 14.25
C LEU A 847 -26.57 -14.26 15.69
N ASP A 848 -27.88 -14.29 15.95
CA ASP A 848 -28.44 -14.16 17.30
C ASP A 848 -27.93 -15.26 18.26
N LYS A 849 -27.63 -16.47 17.76
CA LYS A 849 -27.06 -17.55 18.60
C LYS A 849 -25.64 -17.28 19.05
N TYR A 850 -24.90 -16.46 18.31
CA TYR A 850 -23.47 -16.18 18.51
C TYR A 850 -23.24 -14.67 18.65
N LYS A 851 -24.20 -13.96 19.26
CA LYS A 851 -24.25 -12.49 19.30
C LYS A 851 -22.98 -11.85 19.87
N ASP A 852 -22.42 -12.40 20.94
CA ASP A 852 -21.19 -11.89 21.57
C ASP A 852 -19.98 -11.97 20.62
N VAL A 853 -19.89 -13.07 19.87
CA VAL A 853 -18.84 -13.28 18.87
C VAL A 853 -19.04 -12.32 17.69
N ALA A 854 -20.27 -12.20 17.20
CA ALA A 854 -20.63 -11.30 16.10
C ALA A 854 -20.33 -9.83 16.43
N PHE A 855 -20.57 -9.40 17.67
CA PHE A 855 -20.46 -8.00 18.08
C PHE A 855 -19.04 -7.58 18.46
N SER A 856 -18.10 -8.53 18.50
CA SER A 856 -16.69 -8.29 18.79
C SER A 856 -15.95 -7.53 17.68
N ARG A 857 -16.56 -7.44 16.49
CA ARG A 857 -16.02 -6.82 15.26
C ARG A 857 -17.07 -5.89 14.60
N ASP A 858 -16.62 -4.81 13.98
CA ASP A 858 -17.50 -3.78 13.39
C ASP A 858 -18.16 -4.25 12.09
N ASP A 859 -17.46 -5.04 11.27
CA ASP A 859 -17.93 -5.55 9.98
C ASP A 859 -19.17 -6.45 10.12
N LEU A 860 -19.10 -7.44 11.02
CA LEU A 860 -20.18 -8.37 11.28
C LEU A 860 -21.32 -7.72 12.09
N TYR A 861 -21.00 -6.77 12.98
CA TYR A 861 -22.00 -5.93 13.64
C TYR A 861 -22.82 -5.14 12.60
N LEU A 862 -22.17 -4.57 11.60
CA LEU A 862 -22.84 -3.85 10.52
C LEU A 862 -23.70 -4.75 9.63
N GLU A 863 -23.29 -5.99 9.37
CA GLU A 863 -24.15 -6.98 8.68
C GLU A 863 -25.39 -7.32 9.52
N TYR A 864 -25.26 -7.43 10.85
CA TYR A 864 -26.40 -7.61 11.75
C TYR A 864 -27.38 -6.42 11.66
N LEU A 865 -26.87 -5.18 11.71
CA LEU A 865 -27.69 -3.96 11.52
C LEU A 865 -28.38 -3.93 10.15
N THR A 866 -27.67 -4.37 9.10
CA THR A 866 -28.21 -4.46 7.75
C THR A 866 -29.40 -5.43 7.71
N LEU A 867 -29.30 -6.59 8.36
CA LEU A 867 -30.39 -7.56 8.48
C LEU A 867 -31.58 -7.01 9.26
N LEU A 868 -31.35 -6.26 10.35
CA LEU A 868 -32.43 -5.56 11.08
C LEU A 868 -33.18 -4.60 10.15
N ASN A 869 -32.46 -3.77 9.40
CA ASN A 869 -33.03 -2.85 8.43
C ASN A 869 -33.81 -3.57 7.33
N GLN A 870 -33.28 -4.67 6.79
CA GLN A 870 -33.96 -5.47 5.76
C GLN A 870 -35.23 -6.17 6.26
N LEU A 871 -35.32 -6.41 7.57
CA LEU A 871 -36.51 -6.97 8.22
C LEU A 871 -37.46 -5.90 8.77
N GLY A 872 -37.16 -4.62 8.55
CA GLY A 872 -37.99 -3.50 8.98
C GLY A 872 -37.92 -3.18 10.48
N ARG A 873 -36.89 -3.69 11.20
CA ARG A 873 -36.60 -3.39 12.61
C ARG A 873 -35.76 -2.11 12.73
N TYR A 874 -36.24 -1.01 12.14
CA TYR A 874 -35.48 0.24 11.98
C TYR A 874 -35.16 0.91 13.31
N GLU A 875 -36.11 0.90 14.25
CA GLU A 875 -35.97 1.54 15.57
C GLU A 875 -34.84 0.90 16.38
N GLU A 876 -34.70 -0.43 16.29
CA GLU A 876 -33.61 -1.17 16.92
C GLU A 876 -32.27 -0.90 16.25
N ALA A 877 -32.25 -0.85 14.92
CA ALA A 877 -31.05 -0.50 14.17
C ALA A 877 -30.56 0.93 14.52
N ILE A 878 -31.47 1.90 14.66
CA ILE A 878 -31.14 3.27 15.08
C ILE A 878 -30.47 3.26 16.45
N HIS A 879 -31.10 2.65 17.45
CA HIS A 879 -30.56 2.59 18.82
C HIS A 879 -29.16 1.96 18.83
N MET A 880 -28.97 0.86 18.11
CA MET A 880 -27.69 0.16 18.05
C MET A 880 -26.60 0.97 17.32
N ILE A 881 -26.94 1.68 16.24
CA ILE A 881 -26.00 2.55 15.52
C ILE A 881 -25.59 3.74 16.41
N ASP A 882 -26.54 4.36 17.09
CA ASP A 882 -26.31 5.56 17.89
C ASP A 882 -25.49 5.26 19.16
N ASP A 883 -25.61 4.04 19.71
CA ASP A 883 -24.88 3.59 20.91
C ASP A 883 -23.44 3.12 20.64
N ARG A 884 -23.11 2.78 19.38
CA ARG A 884 -21.79 2.23 19.03
C ARG A 884 -20.85 3.32 18.51
N GLN A 885 -19.59 3.25 18.94
CA GLN A 885 -18.48 3.94 18.31
C GLN A 885 -17.93 3.05 17.18
N PHE A 886 -18.01 3.52 15.94
CA PHE A 886 -17.43 2.84 14.79
C PHE A 886 -16.04 3.41 14.49
N HIS A 887 -15.15 2.54 14.02
CA HIS A 887 -13.86 2.94 13.50
C HIS A 887 -13.90 2.91 11.97
N PRO A 888 -13.32 3.89 11.26
CA PRO A 888 -13.18 3.79 9.82
C PRO A 888 -12.18 2.68 9.47
N TRP A 889 -12.47 1.97 8.37
CA TRP A 889 -11.54 1.06 7.72
C TRP A 889 -11.56 1.29 6.22
N GLU A 890 -10.45 1.00 5.55
CA GLU A 890 -10.37 1.12 4.10
C GLU A 890 -11.40 0.18 3.45
N GLY A 891 -12.29 0.72 2.61
CA GLY A 891 -13.41 -0.01 2.01
C GLY A 891 -14.67 -0.08 2.86
N GLY A 892 -14.65 0.55 4.03
CA GLY A 892 -15.80 0.81 4.89
C GLY A 892 -16.54 2.10 4.57
N GLU A 893 -15.94 3.00 3.78
CA GLU A 893 -16.43 4.36 3.56
C GLU A 893 -17.87 4.36 3.03
N GLY A 894 -18.72 5.14 3.67
CA GLY A 894 -20.14 5.27 3.37
C GLY A 894 -21.01 4.10 3.82
N LYS A 895 -20.47 2.97 4.31
CA LYS A 895 -21.28 1.80 4.71
C LYS A 895 -22.06 2.05 6.00
N VAL A 896 -21.42 2.58 7.05
CA VAL A 896 -22.07 2.91 8.33
C VAL A 896 -23.05 4.08 8.15
N PRO A 897 -22.66 5.23 7.54
CA PRO A 897 -23.62 6.32 7.27
C PRO A 897 -24.81 5.88 6.41
N ALA A 898 -24.62 4.95 5.46
CA ALA A 898 -25.73 4.43 4.67
C ALA A 898 -26.77 3.69 5.53
N GLN A 899 -26.36 2.87 6.50
CA GLN A 899 -27.31 2.21 7.41
C GLN A 899 -27.96 3.21 8.38
N TYR A 900 -27.19 4.19 8.87
CA TYR A 900 -27.67 5.29 9.71
C TYR A 900 -28.81 6.06 9.03
N GLN A 901 -28.59 6.50 7.79
CA GLN A 901 -29.56 7.26 7.00
C GLN A 901 -30.76 6.40 6.59
N LEU A 902 -30.52 5.16 6.14
CA LEU A 902 -31.58 4.28 5.65
C LEU A 902 -32.63 4.00 6.73
N ALA A 903 -32.21 3.63 7.94
CA ALA A 903 -33.14 3.31 9.03
C ALA A 903 -34.05 4.50 9.36
N ARG A 904 -33.48 5.70 9.44
CA ARG A 904 -34.19 6.96 9.71
C ARG A 904 -35.14 7.35 8.58
N VAL A 905 -34.70 7.25 7.33
CA VAL A 905 -35.53 7.57 6.16
C VAL A 905 -36.72 6.62 6.03
N GLU A 906 -36.55 5.32 6.28
CA GLU A 906 -37.70 4.40 6.26
C GLU A 906 -38.68 4.67 7.40
N LEU A 907 -38.21 5.06 8.58
CA LEU A 907 -39.08 5.49 9.68
C LEU A 907 -39.80 6.81 9.37
N VAL A 908 -39.13 7.77 8.73
CA VAL A 908 -39.75 9.01 8.21
C VAL A 908 -40.89 8.68 7.25
N LYS A 909 -40.71 7.71 6.33
CA LYS A 909 -41.79 7.28 5.43
C LYS A 909 -42.99 6.71 6.19
N ARG A 910 -42.77 5.95 7.27
CA ARG A 910 -43.85 5.45 8.15
C ARG A 910 -44.59 6.62 8.83
N LEU A 911 -43.86 7.56 9.42
CA LEU A 911 -44.44 8.73 10.10
C LEU A 911 -45.23 9.61 9.14
N LEU A 912 -44.72 9.82 7.91
CA LEU A 912 -45.45 10.51 6.84
C LEU A 912 -46.74 9.77 6.46
N ALA A 913 -46.74 8.43 6.47
CA ALA A 913 -47.93 7.62 6.24
C ALA A 913 -49.00 7.79 7.33
N GLU A 914 -48.53 7.98 8.57
CA GLU A 914 -49.34 8.21 9.77
C GLU A 914 -49.72 9.69 9.96
N GLU A 915 -49.34 10.57 9.03
CA GLU A 915 -49.55 12.02 9.08
C GLU A 915 -48.89 12.69 10.32
N LYS A 916 -47.87 12.04 10.91
CA LYS A 916 -47.06 12.56 12.02
C LYS A 916 -45.91 13.44 11.51
N TYR A 917 -46.28 14.53 10.85
CA TYR A 917 -45.33 15.36 10.12
C TYR A 917 -44.25 16.02 10.99
N THR A 918 -44.56 16.43 12.22
CA THR A 918 -43.58 17.07 13.13
C THR A 918 -42.50 16.10 13.58
N GLU A 919 -42.87 14.85 13.89
CA GLU A 919 -41.92 13.79 14.23
C GLU A 919 -41.06 13.43 13.01
N ALA A 920 -41.67 13.34 11.83
CA ALA A 920 -40.97 13.12 10.57
C ALA A 920 -39.95 14.23 10.26
N LEU A 921 -40.28 15.49 10.58
CA LEU A 921 -39.36 16.62 10.43
C LEU A 921 -38.17 16.52 11.38
N SER A 922 -38.41 16.18 12.65
CA SER A 922 -37.30 16.03 13.61
C SER A 922 -36.33 14.96 13.16
N LEU A 923 -36.83 13.82 12.70
CA LEU A 923 -36.01 12.67 12.35
C LEU A 923 -35.26 12.84 11.01
N ILE A 924 -35.88 13.49 10.01
CA ILE A 924 -35.21 13.69 8.71
C ILE A 924 -34.05 14.69 8.80
N GLU A 925 -34.07 15.63 9.75
CA GLU A 925 -32.97 16.58 9.97
C GLU A 925 -31.68 15.87 10.41
N GLU A 926 -31.81 14.76 11.14
CA GLU A 926 -30.65 13.94 11.54
C GLU A 926 -29.90 13.39 10.32
N CYS A 927 -30.57 13.09 9.21
CA CYS A 927 -29.92 12.52 8.01
C CYS A 927 -28.92 13.47 7.31
N PHE A 928 -28.99 14.77 7.59
CA PHE A 928 -28.12 15.79 7.00
C PHE A 928 -26.77 15.95 7.73
N VAL A 929 -26.64 15.39 8.94
CA VAL A 929 -25.49 15.54 9.83
C VAL A 929 -24.93 14.16 10.17
N TYR A 930 -23.61 14.00 10.11
CA TYR A 930 -22.96 12.75 10.55
C TYR A 930 -22.43 12.93 11.98
N PRO A 931 -23.02 12.25 12.98
CA PRO A 931 -22.48 12.30 14.33
C PRO A 931 -21.13 11.60 14.41
N HIS A 932 -20.27 12.04 15.33
CA HIS A 932 -18.87 11.59 15.42
C HIS A 932 -18.73 10.08 15.67
N ASN A 933 -19.73 9.45 16.29
CA ASN A 933 -19.71 8.01 16.58
C ASN A 933 -19.73 7.14 15.32
N LEU A 934 -20.13 7.68 14.16
CA LEU A 934 -20.07 6.96 12.89
C LEU A 934 -18.64 6.77 12.36
N GLY A 935 -17.66 7.53 12.89
CA GLY A 935 -16.27 7.47 12.46
C GLY A 935 -15.98 8.12 11.09
N GLU A 936 -16.99 8.70 10.43
CA GLU A 936 -16.87 9.28 9.08
C GLU A 936 -17.52 10.68 9.01
N GLY A 937 -16.92 11.58 8.23
CA GLY A 937 -17.46 12.91 7.93
C GLY A 937 -18.11 12.97 6.55
N LYS A 938 -18.96 13.98 6.33
CA LYS A 938 -19.70 14.11 5.06
C LYS A 938 -18.80 14.69 3.95
N LEU A 939 -18.87 14.10 2.76
CA LEU A 939 -18.18 14.64 1.58
C LEU A 939 -18.81 15.95 1.10
N TYR A 940 -17.96 16.86 0.63
CA TYR A 940 -18.41 18.09 -0.02
C TYR A 940 -19.23 17.78 -1.27
N GLY A 941 -20.39 18.41 -1.42
CA GLY A 941 -21.27 18.22 -2.58
C GLY A 941 -22.06 16.89 -2.60
N ALA A 942 -22.13 16.17 -1.47
CA ALA A 942 -22.98 14.98 -1.33
C ALA A 942 -24.42 15.27 -1.78
N GLN A 943 -25.01 14.37 -2.57
CA GLN A 943 -26.35 14.55 -3.16
C GLN A 943 -27.45 14.07 -2.20
N GLU A 944 -28.37 14.97 -1.84
CA GLU A 944 -29.37 14.76 -0.77
C GLU A 944 -30.82 14.85 -1.26
N ASN A 945 -31.05 14.48 -2.52
CA ASN A 945 -32.33 14.67 -3.21
C ASN A 945 -33.50 13.99 -2.50
N ASP A 946 -33.29 12.77 -1.98
CA ASP A 946 -34.26 12.02 -1.19
C ASP A 946 -34.60 12.68 0.14
N PHE A 947 -33.59 13.13 0.90
CA PHE A 947 -33.81 13.78 2.19
C PHE A 947 -34.55 15.10 2.01
N ASN A 948 -34.14 15.92 1.05
CA ASN A 948 -34.81 17.16 0.69
C ASN A 948 -36.26 16.90 0.24
N TYR A 949 -36.50 15.86 -0.57
CA TYR A 949 -37.84 15.48 -1.01
C TYR A 949 -38.76 15.09 0.17
N TYR A 950 -38.30 14.22 1.08
CA TYR A 950 -39.11 13.80 2.22
C TYR A 950 -39.30 14.93 3.25
N LYS A 951 -38.28 15.76 3.48
CA LYS A 951 -38.39 16.97 4.31
C LYS A 951 -39.41 17.96 3.75
N ALA A 952 -39.40 18.20 2.43
CA ALA A 952 -40.41 19.01 1.75
C ALA A 952 -41.82 18.42 1.91
N CYS A 953 -41.97 17.10 1.81
CA CYS A 953 -43.26 16.43 2.04
C CYS A 953 -43.78 16.65 3.47
N ALA A 954 -42.91 16.54 4.47
CA ALA A 954 -43.25 16.77 5.87
C ALA A 954 -43.62 18.26 6.14
N LEU A 955 -42.83 19.21 5.60
CA LEU A 955 -43.08 20.65 5.72
C LEU A 955 -44.43 21.05 5.09
N ARG A 956 -44.74 20.48 3.93
CA ARG A 956 -46.03 20.67 3.28
C ARG A 956 -47.19 20.12 4.14
N GLY A 957 -46.98 18.98 4.81
CA GLY A 957 -47.95 18.39 5.75
C GLY A 957 -48.26 19.28 6.96
N VAL A 958 -47.27 20.00 7.50
CA VAL A 958 -47.46 21.00 8.57
C VAL A 958 -47.89 22.39 8.05
N GLY A 959 -48.13 22.56 6.75
CA GLY A 959 -48.63 23.79 6.14
C GLY A 959 -47.56 24.82 5.72
N LYS A 960 -46.27 24.51 5.82
CA LYS A 960 -45.15 25.38 5.43
C LYS A 960 -44.82 25.25 3.93
N LYS A 961 -45.73 25.72 3.08
CA LYS A 961 -45.66 25.51 1.62
C LYS A 961 -44.44 26.14 0.94
N ALA A 962 -44.07 27.36 1.29
CA ALA A 962 -42.93 28.05 0.67
C ALA A 962 -41.59 27.36 0.96
N GLU A 963 -41.39 26.92 2.21
CA GLU A 963 -40.20 26.14 2.61
C GLU A 963 -40.16 24.79 1.87
N ALA A 964 -41.31 24.12 1.73
CA ALA A 964 -41.42 22.88 0.97
C ALA A 964 -41.09 23.06 -0.53
N GLU A 965 -41.58 24.13 -1.17
CA GLU A 965 -41.27 24.44 -2.57
C GLU A 965 -39.76 24.69 -2.80
N SER A 966 -39.10 25.41 -1.88
CA SER A 966 -37.63 25.59 -1.93
C SER A 966 -36.90 24.26 -1.88
N LEU A 967 -37.28 23.37 -0.97
CA LEU A 967 -36.63 22.06 -0.83
C LEU A 967 -36.96 21.11 -1.98
N PHE A 968 -38.14 21.19 -2.60
CA PHE A 968 -38.40 20.48 -3.85
C PHE A 968 -37.51 21.00 -4.99
N LEU A 969 -37.24 22.30 -5.04
CA LEU A 969 -36.30 22.86 -6.02
C LEU A 969 -34.88 22.32 -5.77
N GLU A 970 -34.40 22.33 -4.54
CA GLU A 970 -33.09 21.75 -4.18
C GLU A 970 -33.03 20.25 -4.51
N ALA A 971 -34.08 19.49 -4.18
CA ALA A 971 -34.18 18.07 -4.51
C ALA A 971 -34.23 17.79 -6.03
N SER A 972 -34.55 18.79 -6.87
CA SER A 972 -34.59 18.65 -8.33
C SER A 972 -33.25 18.87 -9.03
N VAL A 973 -32.24 19.38 -8.31
CA VAL A 973 -30.93 19.75 -8.84
C VAL A 973 -29.90 18.63 -8.61
N GLY A 974 -28.92 18.50 -9.51
CA GLY A 974 -27.84 17.52 -9.45
C GLY A 974 -27.55 16.90 -10.81
N ASN A 975 -26.59 15.97 -10.87
CA ASN A 975 -26.33 15.23 -12.10
C ASN A 975 -27.53 14.31 -12.43
N SER A 976 -27.99 14.39 -13.67
CA SER A 976 -29.19 13.70 -14.17
C SER A 976 -28.87 12.51 -15.09
N GLN A 977 -27.59 12.22 -15.29
CA GLN A 977 -27.11 11.09 -16.09
C GLN A 977 -26.82 9.91 -15.15
N PRO A 978 -27.50 8.77 -15.32
CA PRO A 978 -27.17 7.58 -14.55
C PRO A 978 -25.76 7.10 -14.88
N ALA A 979 -25.05 6.64 -13.86
CA ALA A 979 -23.76 5.96 -13.98
C ALA A 979 -23.74 4.77 -13.02
N ALA A 980 -22.87 3.80 -13.29
CA ALA A 980 -22.59 2.74 -12.33
C ALA A 980 -21.94 3.39 -11.10
N ALA A 981 -22.60 3.30 -9.95
CA ALA A 981 -22.03 3.73 -8.68
C ALA A 981 -21.07 2.64 -8.18
N VAL A 982 -19.79 2.79 -8.48
CA VAL A 982 -18.73 1.81 -8.16
C VAL A 982 -17.98 2.23 -6.90
N TYR A 983 -17.80 3.53 -6.70
CA TYR A 983 -17.11 4.12 -5.57
C TYR A 983 -18.08 4.76 -4.56
N TYR A 984 -17.69 4.88 -3.29
CA TYR A 984 -18.52 5.43 -2.22
C TYR A 984 -18.97 6.88 -2.46
N ASN A 985 -18.17 7.64 -3.23
CA ASN A 985 -18.43 9.03 -3.61
C ASN A 985 -19.14 9.17 -4.98
N ASP A 986 -19.60 8.07 -5.58
CA ASP A 986 -20.43 8.11 -6.78
C ASP A 986 -21.88 8.41 -6.42
N GLN A 987 -22.58 9.11 -7.31
CA GLN A 987 -23.99 9.40 -7.14
C GLN A 987 -24.80 8.11 -7.18
N LYS A 988 -25.54 7.83 -6.10
CA LYS A 988 -26.46 6.70 -6.08
C LYS A 988 -27.63 6.96 -7.06
N PRO A 989 -28.08 5.93 -7.80
CA PRO A 989 -29.03 6.13 -8.89
C PRO A 989 -30.44 6.53 -8.44
N ASP A 990 -30.81 6.18 -7.21
CA ASP A 990 -32.07 6.57 -6.60
C ASP A 990 -32.20 8.09 -6.45
N LYS A 991 -31.09 8.83 -6.34
CA LYS A 991 -31.10 10.30 -6.31
C LYS A 991 -31.78 10.89 -7.56
N ILE A 992 -31.58 10.29 -8.74
CA ILE A 992 -32.24 10.71 -10.00
C ILE A 992 -33.75 10.43 -9.95
N PHE A 993 -34.16 9.33 -9.31
CA PHE A 993 -35.57 9.05 -9.08
C PHE A 993 -36.23 10.13 -8.21
N TYR A 994 -35.57 10.55 -7.12
CA TYR A 994 -36.07 11.62 -6.27
C TYR A 994 -36.03 13.01 -6.94
N GLN A 995 -35.08 13.29 -7.83
CA GLN A 995 -35.14 14.47 -8.70
C GLN A 995 -36.43 14.50 -9.52
N GLY A 996 -36.78 13.36 -10.13
CA GLY A 996 -38.02 13.23 -10.89
C GLY A 996 -39.28 13.44 -10.04
N LEU A 997 -39.31 12.88 -8.83
CA LEU A 997 -40.43 13.09 -7.90
C LEU A 997 -40.55 14.56 -7.47
N ALA A 998 -39.44 15.23 -7.16
CA ALA A 998 -39.44 16.63 -6.77
C ALA A 998 -39.90 17.55 -7.92
N LEU A 999 -39.43 17.30 -9.15
CA LEU A 999 -39.88 18.03 -10.35
C LEU A 999 -41.39 17.89 -10.58
N ARG A 1000 -41.95 16.70 -10.34
CA ARG A 1000 -43.40 16.49 -10.41
C ARG A 1000 -44.15 17.30 -9.36
N GLU A 1001 -43.63 17.37 -8.13
CA GLU A 1001 -44.23 18.21 -7.07
C GLU A 1001 -44.17 19.72 -7.39
N LEU A 1002 -43.20 20.15 -8.20
CA LEU A 1002 -43.09 21.51 -8.74
C LEU A 1002 -43.92 21.75 -10.01
N GLY A 1003 -44.65 20.75 -10.51
CA GLY A 1003 -45.43 20.84 -11.75
C GLY A 1003 -44.60 20.77 -13.05
N ARG A 1004 -43.32 20.39 -12.98
CA ARG A 1004 -42.38 20.28 -14.10
C ARG A 1004 -42.35 18.85 -14.68
N GLU A 1005 -43.50 18.36 -15.15
CA GLU A 1005 -43.70 16.95 -15.52
C GLU A 1005 -42.84 16.46 -16.69
N GLU A 1006 -42.54 17.31 -17.69
CA GLU A 1006 -41.68 16.92 -18.82
C GLU A 1006 -40.25 16.58 -18.36
N GLU A 1007 -39.71 17.39 -17.46
CA GLU A 1007 -38.39 17.19 -16.89
C GLU A 1007 -38.37 15.97 -15.94
N ALA A 1008 -39.43 15.78 -15.15
CA ALA A 1008 -39.60 14.59 -14.32
C ALA A 1008 -39.56 13.31 -15.15
N ARG A 1009 -40.33 13.26 -16.25
CA ARG A 1009 -40.35 12.12 -17.18
C ARG A 1009 -38.98 11.89 -17.84
N SER A 1010 -38.23 12.95 -18.15
CA SER A 1010 -36.85 12.83 -18.64
C SER A 1010 -35.96 12.08 -17.65
N ARG A 1011 -36.01 12.40 -16.35
CA ARG A 1011 -35.22 11.69 -15.32
C ARG A 1011 -35.54 10.20 -15.26
N PHE A 1012 -36.83 9.86 -15.27
CA PHE A 1012 -37.26 8.46 -15.23
C PHE A 1012 -36.90 7.68 -16.48
N ASN A 1013 -37.05 8.28 -17.67
CA ASN A 1013 -36.65 7.65 -18.93
C ASN A 1013 -35.13 7.43 -19.01
N ASN A 1014 -34.32 8.36 -18.50
CA ASN A 1014 -32.86 8.18 -18.46
C ASN A 1014 -32.47 6.91 -17.68
N LEU A 1015 -33.12 6.64 -16.54
CA LEU A 1015 -32.88 5.43 -15.74
C LEU A 1015 -33.23 4.15 -16.54
N ILE A 1016 -34.35 4.16 -17.26
CA ILE A 1016 -34.78 3.03 -18.10
C ILE A 1016 -33.78 2.80 -19.24
N SER A 1017 -33.46 3.85 -19.99
CA SER A 1017 -32.56 3.76 -21.15
C SER A 1017 -31.16 3.30 -20.75
N TYR A 1018 -30.65 3.71 -19.59
CA TYR A 1018 -29.39 3.19 -19.07
C TYR A 1018 -29.49 1.69 -18.78
N GLY A 1019 -30.51 1.28 -18.03
CA GLY A 1019 -30.69 -0.14 -17.68
C GLY A 1019 -30.87 -1.04 -18.90
N GLU A 1020 -31.63 -0.62 -19.91
CA GLU A 1020 -31.81 -1.36 -21.17
C GLU A 1020 -30.50 -1.49 -21.96
N LYS A 1021 -29.71 -0.42 -22.02
CA LYS A 1021 -28.45 -0.39 -22.76
C LYS A 1021 -27.38 -1.28 -22.13
N HIS A 1022 -27.28 -1.29 -20.81
CA HIS A 1022 -26.17 -1.89 -20.07
C HIS A 1022 -26.48 -3.28 -19.47
N LEU A 1023 -27.72 -3.80 -19.62
CA LEU A 1023 -28.16 -5.07 -19.00
C LEU A 1023 -27.30 -6.29 -19.36
N TYR A 1024 -26.77 -6.32 -20.58
CA TYR A 1024 -26.00 -7.44 -21.12
C TYR A 1024 -24.50 -7.15 -21.22
N ASP A 1025 -24.04 -6.03 -20.64
CA ASP A 1025 -22.63 -5.70 -20.61
C ASP A 1025 -21.87 -6.67 -19.72
N VAL A 1026 -20.68 -7.08 -20.18
CA VAL A 1026 -19.73 -7.86 -19.39
C VAL A 1026 -18.92 -6.89 -18.56
N PHE A 1027 -18.99 -7.05 -17.24
CA PHE A 1027 -18.21 -6.25 -16.31
C PHE A 1027 -16.73 -6.51 -16.50
N LYS A 1028 -15.97 -5.42 -16.62
CA LYS A 1028 -14.51 -5.41 -16.59
C LYS A 1028 -14.09 -4.45 -15.50
N MET A 1029 -13.19 -4.90 -14.63
CA MET A 1029 -12.65 -4.03 -13.61
C MET A 1029 -11.87 -2.89 -14.27
N ASP A 1030 -12.01 -1.68 -13.73
CA ASP A 1030 -11.27 -0.53 -14.24
C ASP A 1030 -9.77 -0.80 -14.16
N TYR A 1031 -9.06 -0.46 -15.24
CA TYR A 1031 -7.60 -0.52 -15.31
C TYR A 1031 -6.98 0.43 -14.28
N PHE A 1032 -7.60 1.59 -14.07
CA PHE A 1032 -7.12 2.64 -13.17
C PHE A 1032 -7.80 2.63 -11.80
N ALA A 1033 -8.33 1.47 -11.38
CA ALA A 1033 -8.83 1.30 -10.02
C ALA A 1033 -7.70 1.62 -9.03
N VAL A 1034 -7.94 2.56 -8.10
CA VAL A 1034 -6.93 2.94 -7.08
C VAL A 1034 -7.20 2.27 -5.75
N SER A 1035 -8.46 2.10 -5.37
CA SER A 1035 -8.82 1.29 -4.20
C SER A 1035 -10.14 0.57 -4.43
N LEU A 1036 -10.10 -0.75 -4.26
CA LEU A 1036 -11.25 -1.66 -4.24
C LEU A 1036 -11.04 -2.52 -2.99
N PRO A 1037 -11.37 -1.97 -1.81
CA PRO A 1037 -10.60 -2.28 -0.62
C PRO A 1037 -11.21 -3.42 0.20
N ASP A 1038 -12.29 -4.01 -0.30
CA ASP A 1038 -13.04 -5.01 0.44
C ASP A 1038 -12.14 -6.21 0.76
N LEU A 1039 -11.91 -6.46 2.05
CA LEU A 1039 -11.12 -7.59 2.59
C LEU A 1039 -11.86 -8.94 2.45
N GLN A 1040 -12.76 -9.02 1.46
CA GLN A 1040 -13.58 -10.17 1.18
C GLN A 1040 -12.77 -11.23 0.45
N ILE A 1041 -12.86 -12.46 0.98
CA ILE A 1041 -12.19 -13.63 0.42
C ILE A 1041 -13.04 -14.30 -0.68
N TRP A 1042 -14.35 -14.07 -0.68
CA TRP A 1042 -15.28 -14.68 -1.63
C TRP A 1042 -15.34 -13.88 -2.93
N GLU A 1043 -15.22 -14.57 -4.06
CA GLU A 1043 -15.36 -13.93 -5.36
C GLU A 1043 -16.84 -13.64 -5.69
N ASP A 1044 -17.11 -12.45 -6.23
CA ASP A 1044 -18.45 -12.05 -6.69
C ASP A 1044 -18.61 -12.20 -8.21
N ASP A 1045 -19.83 -12.55 -8.64
CA ASP A 1045 -20.23 -12.43 -10.04
C ASP A 1045 -20.60 -10.97 -10.35
N MET A 1046 -19.65 -10.23 -10.92
CA MET A 1046 -19.84 -8.83 -11.28
C MET A 1046 -20.85 -8.64 -12.43
N ASN A 1047 -21.04 -9.64 -13.30
CA ASN A 1047 -22.08 -9.59 -14.34
C ASN A 1047 -23.47 -9.74 -13.72
N LYS A 1048 -23.61 -10.59 -12.70
CA LYS A 1048 -24.83 -10.65 -11.88
C LYS A 1048 -25.09 -9.32 -11.17
N LYS A 1049 -24.08 -8.69 -10.55
CA LYS A 1049 -24.24 -7.36 -9.94
C LYS A 1049 -24.68 -6.29 -10.95
N ASN A 1050 -24.07 -6.26 -12.14
CA ASN A 1050 -24.48 -5.34 -13.21
C ASN A 1050 -25.95 -5.56 -13.63
N ARG A 1051 -26.37 -6.82 -13.82
CA ARG A 1051 -27.77 -7.14 -14.13
C ARG A 1051 -28.73 -6.70 -13.03
N ILE A 1052 -28.40 -6.92 -11.75
CA ILE A 1052 -29.20 -6.45 -10.61
C ILE A 1052 -29.34 -4.93 -10.67
N HIS A 1053 -28.24 -4.21 -10.85
CA HIS A 1053 -28.23 -2.75 -10.94
C HIS A 1053 -29.09 -2.24 -12.12
N CYS A 1054 -28.95 -2.81 -13.31
CA CYS A 1054 -29.74 -2.43 -14.48
C CYS A 1054 -31.24 -2.68 -14.27
N ASN A 1055 -31.61 -3.83 -13.68
CA ASN A 1055 -33.00 -4.10 -13.32
C ASN A 1055 -33.54 -3.12 -12.28
N TYR A 1056 -32.73 -2.77 -11.27
CA TYR A 1056 -33.09 -1.77 -10.28
C TYR A 1056 -33.36 -0.38 -10.90
N LEU A 1057 -32.50 0.06 -11.83
CA LEU A 1057 -32.70 1.32 -12.57
C LEU A 1057 -33.98 1.34 -13.39
N MET A 1058 -34.22 0.29 -14.17
CA MET A 1058 -35.47 0.16 -14.95
C MET A 1058 -36.70 0.15 -14.04
N ALA A 1059 -36.61 -0.53 -12.89
CA ALA A 1059 -37.68 -0.56 -11.91
C ALA A 1059 -37.99 0.84 -11.33
N LEU A 1060 -36.97 1.61 -10.94
CA LEU A 1060 -37.12 2.98 -10.46
C LEU A 1060 -37.74 3.90 -11.53
N GLY A 1061 -37.26 3.82 -12.77
CA GLY A 1061 -37.80 4.63 -13.87
C GLY A 1061 -39.28 4.29 -14.16
N HIS A 1062 -39.63 3.00 -14.20
CA HIS A 1062 -41.03 2.61 -14.37
C HIS A 1062 -41.91 2.99 -13.19
N LEU A 1063 -41.39 2.90 -11.95
CA LEU A 1063 -42.08 3.36 -10.75
C LEU A 1063 -42.38 4.86 -10.84
N GLY A 1064 -41.40 5.67 -11.26
CA GLY A 1064 -41.55 7.10 -11.43
C GLY A 1064 -42.56 7.49 -12.51
N LEU A 1065 -42.68 6.69 -13.57
CA LEU A 1065 -43.70 6.84 -14.61
C LEU A 1065 -45.10 6.34 -14.22
N GLY A 1066 -45.27 5.74 -13.03
CA GLY A 1066 -46.53 5.14 -12.59
C GLY A 1066 -46.85 3.79 -13.22
N ASN A 1067 -45.87 3.13 -13.87
CA ASN A 1067 -46.03 1.82 -14.50
C ASN A 1067 -45.75 0.70 -13.48
N GLU A 1068 -46.62 0.54 -12.48
CA GLU A 1068 -46.42 -0.35 -11.33
C GLU A 1068 -46.13 -1.81 -11.73
N GLU A 1069 -46.84 -2.36 -12.73
CA GLU A 1069 -46.64 -3.74 -13.19
C GLU A 1069 -45.22 -3.98 -13.73
N LYS A 1070 -44.73 -3.05 -14.56
CA LYS A 1070 -43.36 -3.12 -15.10
C LYS A 1070 -42.32 -2.90 -14.00
N ALA A 1071 -42.55 -1.94 -13.11
CA ALA A 1071 -41.65 -1.70 -11.97
C ALA A 1071 -41.52 -2.95 -11.10
N MET A 1072 -42.65 -3.59 -10.75
CA MET A 1072 -42.67 -4.83 -9.95
C MET A 1072 -41.95 -5.98 -10.66
N ARG A 1073 -42.14 -6.13 -11.98
CA ARG A 1073 -41.43 -7.14 -12.77
C ARG A 1073 -39.90 -7.00 -12.66
N TYR A 1074 -39.38 -5.79 -12.84
CA TYR A 1074 -37.93 -5.54 -12.77
C TYR A 1074 -37.39 -5.63 -11.33
N PHE A 1075 -38.14 -5.15 -10.32
CA PHE A 1075 -37.77 -5.37 -8.92
C PHE A 1075 -37.72 -6.85 -8.55
N ASN A 1076 -38.67 -7.67 -9.02
CA ASN A 1076 -38.65 -9.10 -8.77
C ASN A 1076 -37.49 -9.80 -9.47
N ALA A 1077 -37.19 -9.44 -10.73
CA ALA A 1077 -36.01 -9.95 -11.42
C ALA A 1077 -34.71 -9.64 -10.67
N ALA A 1078 -34.56 -8.43 -10.13
CA ALA A 1078 -33.42 -8.06 -9.30
C ALA A 1078 -33.39 -8.85 -7.96
N ALA A 1079 -34.53 -8.96 -7.28
CA ALA A 1079 -34.65 -9.63 -5.97
C ALA A 1079 -34.47 -11.16 -6.05
N GLU A 1080 -34.84 -11.79 -7.16
CA GLU A 1080 -34.59 -13.22 -7.42
C GLU A 1080 -33.09 -13.51 -7.56
N MET A 1081 -32.32 -12.56 -8.12
CA MET A 1081 -30.87 -12.68 -8.24
C MET A 1081 -30.15 -12.36 -6.92
N ASP A 1082 -30.59 -11.33 -6.20
CA ASP A 1082 -30.01 -10.94 -4.91
C ASP A 1082 -31.11 -10.46 -3.96
N ASN A 1083 -31.42 -11.28 -2.96
CA ASN A 1083 -32.44 -10.92 -1.98
C ASN A 1083 -31.95 -9.81 -1.04
N ASN A 1084 -30.66 -9.48 -1.01
CA ASN A 1084 -30.06 -8.52 -0.08
C ASN A 1084 -30.04 -7.07 -0.58
N HIS A 1085 -30.41 -6.80 -1.84
CA HIS A 1085 -30.33 -5.44 -2.40
C HIS A 1085 -31.34 -4.49 -1.74
N GLN A 1086 -30.92 -3.73 -0.71
CA GLN A 1086 -31.79 -2.87 0.11
C GLN A 1086 -32.59 -1.86 -0.73
N GLY A 1087 -31.99 -1.26 -1.76
CA GLY A 1087 -32.69 -0.35 -2.66
C GLY A 1087 -33.88 -0.99 -3.39
N VAL A 1088 -33.76 -2.25 -3.82
CA VAL A 1088 -34.83 -3.02 -4.47
C VAL A 1088 -35.92 -3.33 -3.46
N GLN A 1089 -35.56 -3.80 -2.26
CA GLN A 1089 -36.52 -4.11 -1.20
C GLN A 1089 -37.38 -2.90 -0.83
N ILE A 1090 -36.72 -1.76 -0.54
CA ILE A 1090 -37.36 -0.53 -0.10
C ILE A 1090 -38.32 0.00 -1.17
N HIS A 1091 -37.86 0.16 -2.40
CA HIS A 1091 -38.70 0.74 -3.46
C HIS A 1091 -39.77 -0.23 -3.96
N ARG A 1092 -39.53 -1.55 -3.91
CA ARG A 1092 -40.57 -2.57 -4.17
C ARG A 1092 -41.69 -2.50 -3.13
N SER A 1093 -41.35 -2.29 -1.86
CA SER A 1093 -42.36 -2.16 -0.79
C SER A 1093 -43.28 -0.96 -1.00
N GLN A 1094 -42.81 0.11 -1.65
CA GLN A 1094 -43.61 1.31 -1.94
C GLN A 1094 -44.77 1.03 -2.90
N ILE A 1095 -44.63 0.09 -3.85
CA ILE A 1095 -45.72 -0.30 -4.76
C ILE A 1095 -46.87 -0.97 -3.97
N ASN A 1096 -46.52 -1.75 -2.96
CA ASN A 1096 -47.49 -2.45 -2.11
C ASN A 1096 -48.01 -1.56 -0.96
N ASN A 1097 -47.42 -0.39 -0.73
CA ASN A 1097 -47.78 0.54 0.33
C ASN A 1097 -48.89 1.50 -0.15
N PRO A 1098 -50.04 1.61 0.55
CA PRO A 1098 -51.19 2.42 0.12
C PRO A 1098 -50.94 3.93 -0.05
N LEU A 1099 -49.76 4.46 0.27
CA LEU A 1099 -49.40 5.86 0.08
C LEU A 1099 -49.41 6.31 -1.39
N VAL A 1100 -49.13 5.43 -2.35
CA VAL A 1100 -49.22 5.76 -3.80
C VAL A 1100 -50.67 5.71 -4.30
N LYS A 1101 -51.54 4.93 -3.65
CA LYS A 1101 -52.95 4.78 -4.05
C LYS A 1101 -53.82 6.01 -3.80
N ARG A 1102 -53.36 7.00 -3.03
CA ARG A 1102 -54.16 8.21 -2.69
C ARG A 1102 -53.95 9.43 -3.60
N ARG A 1103 -53.12 9.36 -4.65
CA ARG A 1103 -52.87 10.53 -5.53
C ARG A 1103 -53.17 10.33 -7.02
N GLY A 1104 -53.93 9.29 -7.35
CA GLY A 1104 -54.37 8.98 -8.72
C GLY A 1104 -55.89 8.88 -8.89
N SER A 1105 -56.67 9.83 -8.35
CA SER A 1105 -58.09 9.98 -8.73
C SER A 1105 -58.67 11.33 -8.30
N LYS A 1106 -58.23 12.41 -8.94
CA LYS A 1106 -59.09 13.57 -9.20
C LYS A 1106 -58.83 14.04 -10.62
N THR A 1107 -59.55 13.41 -11.56
CA THR A 1107 -60.00 14.07 -12.80
C THR A 1107 -60.78 15.31 -12.47
#